data_AF-A0A3B8VM28-F1
#
_entry.id   AF-A0A3B8VM28-F1
#
_cell.length_a   1.000
_cell.length_b   1.000
_cell.length_c   1.000
_cell.angle_alpha   90.00
_cell.angle_beta   90.00
_cell.angle_gamma   90.00
#
_symmetry.space_group_name_H-M   'P 1'
#
loop_
_entity.id
_entity.type
_entity.pdbx_description
1 polymer ?
#
loop_
_entity_poly.entity_id
_entity_poly.type
_entity_poly.pdbx_seq_one_letter_code
_entity_poly.pdbx_strand_id
1 'polypeptide(L)'
;EYGLFQMDKIKFWVEASDNDAPGGFKTSRTATITVNISSMTDHLLAQEEKEDDLMGQMQEFTEAYEQNQRDLENLRQQIMEDATNNLEQAQETEALKEQREKLSEQIQKIQEQFEELTDDVKTGSQMSDETKEMYEELQQLMKEIDDPEILKALEELQKGLENLDQNQVRDALQKMEFNEERFKERLNRTMELFKGLQMNAELERMSSILEDLAKREEALIGEELPDISEQTDRQSQIQEDLNSLNERLDRLPEKSPTKAQSQIEELKKETQRDIQEVDEKLTEDIQEMSEESANGDSESQQSDQQQSGNQQQNGQQQSGGQQSGGSGESSPKQQRREEIRDQLQEMQKRMQETQTAMSQKQIQVNKQALLGIMQYLLLLSDAQEDIVEQVGDVVQGSSAFIDIARNQRNITSSFSQITDSLYRVSTEIPSFPNRVNSRKAEVLKNLENSITLMAERDRNRAVAESRIAMGGINEIASLLADLLEQLDNSEGDGSGSGGMSAGQMMEQIQKMSGDQQQLNQQMQDMINDLQGERLMQGQMDRLDQMARQQNAIRRQLQELQQRGGFESGDQLLSELQRMGEQMEEAINDLRGGSVDRTLINRQQNILSRMLQAERALNEREQDEERRGKQPDDINRVSPSELTLESLREQIRRGLQESNETRFSEEYQQLIQKYFELLEEFERRRPAPNR
;
A
#
# COMPACT_ATOMS: atom_id res chain seq x y z
N GLU A 1 10.85 -28.06 -17.29
CA GLU A 1 10.32 -27.67 -15.97
C GLU A 1 10.74 -28.74 -14.98
N TYR A 2 11.52 -28.40 -13.98
CA TYR A 2 12.15 -29.36 -13.07
C TYR A 2 11.25 -29.72 -11.87
N GLY A 3 10.00 -29.25 -11.81
CA GLY A 3 9.04 -29.59 -10.76
C GLY A 3 9.53 -29.26 -9.36
N LEU A 4 10.28 -28.17 -9.21
CA LEU A 4 10.92 -27.81 -7.96
C LEU A 4 9.89 -27.23 -6.99
N PHE A 5 9.92 -27.71 -5.75
CA PHE A 5 9.16 -27.17 -4.64
C PHE A 5 9.96 -26.07 -3.92
N GLN A 6 9.28 -25.26 -3.11
CA GLN A 6 9.97 -24.29 -2.24
C GLN A 6 10.94 -25.01 -1.30
N MET A 7 12.07 -24.38 -0.95
CA MET A 7 13.17 -24.98 -0.17
C MET A 7 14.00 -26.07 -0.88
N ASP A 8 13.72 -26.37 -2.16
CA ASP A 8 14.56 -27.29 -2.93
C ASP A 8 16.00 -26.76 -3.07
N LYS A 9 16.96 -27.67 -2.86
CA LYS A 9 18.39 -27.40 -3.02
C LYS A 9 18.88 -27.94 -4.34
N ILE A 10 19.13 -27.06 -5.28
CA ILE A 10 19.73 -27.44 -6.55
C ILE A 10 21.25 -27.43 -6.38
N LYS A 11 21.86 -28.61 -6.51
CA LYS A 11 23.31 -28.77 -6.52
C LYS A 11 23.78 -28.99 -7.96
N PHE A 12 24.56 -28.06 -8.50
CA PHE A 12 25.18 -28.21 -9.81
C PHE A 12 26.69 -28.25 -9.72
N TRP A 13 27.28 -29.02 -10.62
CA TRP A 13 28.70 -29.12 -10.85
C TRP A 13 28.93 -29.36 -12.33
N VAL A 14 30.14 -29.07 -12.79
CA VAL A 14 30.59 -29.45 -14.12
C VAL A 14 31.59 -30.59 -13.96
N GLU A 15 31.39 -31.67 -14.72
CA GLU A 15 32.31 -32.80 -14.78
C GLU A 15 32.90 -32.87 -16.19
N ALA A 16 34.23 -32.90 -16.28
CA ALA A 16 34.96 -33.06 -17.53
C ALA A 16 35.70 -34.39 -17.52
N SER A 17 35.61 -35.13 -18.62
CA SER A 17 36.33 -36.40 -18.83
C SER A 17 37.47 -36.20 -19.82
N ASP A 18 38.63 -36.81 -19.57
CA ASP A 18 39.70 -36.87 -20.56
C ASP A 18 39.32 -37.78 -21.75
N ASN A 19 40.16 -37.83 -22.78
CA ASN A 19 39.93 -38.62 -23.98
C ASN A 19 40.74 -39.93 -24.02
N ASP A 20 41.21 -40.45 -22.87
CA ASP A 20 42.07 -41.63 -22.79
C ASP A 20 41.28 -42.95 -22.85
N ALA A 21 40.74 -43.26 -24.04
CA ALA A 21 39.89 -44.43 -24.27
C ALA A 21 40.53 -45.80 -23.94
N PRO A 22 41.84 -46.05 -24.17
CA PRO A 22 42.47 -47.33 -23.84
C PRO A 22 42.79 -47.50 -22.34
N GLY A 23 43.01 -46.40 -21.61
CA GLY A 23 43.36 -46.38 -20.18
C GLY A 23 42.17 -46.29 -19.22
N GLY A 24 40.99 -45.97 -19.76
CA GLY A 24 39.80 -45.60 -18.99
C GLY A 24 39.76 -44.10 -18.77
N PHE A 25 38.64 -43.47 -19.15
CA PHE A 25 38.49 -42.02 -19.05
C PHE A 25 38.65 -41.56 -17.61
N LYS A 26 39.50 -40.55 -17.38
CA LYS A 26 39.65 -39.92 -16.06
C LYS A 26 38.76 -38.69 -16.01
N THR A 27 38.01 -38.54 -14.92
CA THR A 27 37.10 -37.41 -14.73
C THR A 27 37.62 -36.44 -13.67
N SER A 28 37.29 -35.17 -13.85
CA SER A 28 37.53 -34.10 -12.87
C SER A 28 36.28 -33.25 -12.74
N ARG A 29 35.97 -32.85 -11.51
CA ARG A 29 34.72 -32.17 -11.15
C ARG A 29 35.02 -30.80 -10.56
N THR A 30 34.23 -29.79 -10.95
CA THR A 30 34.28 -28.47 -10.29
C THR A 30 33.76 -28.56 -8.86
N ALA A 31 33.98 -27.52 -8.06
CA ALA A 31 33.28 -27.35 -6.79
C ALA A 31 31.76 -27.37 -7.02
N THR A 32 31.03 -28.02 -6.13
CA THR A 32 29.57 -28.04 -6.14
C THR A 32 29.04 -26.67 -5.77
N ILE A 33 28.23 -26.07 -6.64
CA ILE A 33 27.45 -24.86 -6.32
C ILE A 33 26.07 -25.33 -5.87
N THR A 34 25.62 -24.82 -4.72
CA THR A 34 24.28 -25.09 -4.20
C THR A 34 23.46 -23.81 -4.29
N VAL A 35 22.31 -23.86 -4.97
CA VAL A 35 21.30 -22.81 -4.92
C VAL A 35 20.14 -23.33 -4.08
N ASN A 36 19.81 -22.57 -3.03
CA ASN A 36 18.64 -22.80 -2.22
C ASN A 36 17.52 -21.94 -2.81
N ILE A 37 16.37 -22.54 -3.10
CA ILE A 37 15.16 -21.79 -3.42
C ILE A 37 14.58 -21.33 -2.08
N SER A 38 14.56 -20.02 -1.82
CA SER A 38 13.97 -19.45 -0.60
C SER A 38 12.52 -19.90 -0.44
N SER A 39 12.10 -20.15 0.80
CA SER A 39 10.69 -20.41 1.08
C SER A 39 9.85 -19.14 0.94
N MET A 40 8.55 -19.35 0.75
CA MET A 40 7.55 -18.31 0.98
C MET A 40 7.77 -17.59 2.33
N THR A 41 8.02 -18.36 3.40
CA THR A 41 8.30 -17.83 4.73
C THR A 41 9.50 -16.89 4.76
N ASP A 42 10.60 -17.23 4.07
CA ASP A 42 11.81 -16.38 4.00
C ASP A 42 11.53 -15.05 3.27
N HIS A 43 10.71 -15.08 2.23
CA HIS A 43 10.31 -13.86 1.51
C HIS A 43 9.44 -12.96 2.39
N LEU A 44 8.46 -13.54 3.11
CA LEU A 44 7.63 -12.79 4.05
C LEU A 44 8.43 -12.21 5.22
N LEU A 45 9.42 -12.96 5.73
CA LEU A 45 10.36 -12.53 6.76
C LEU A 45 11.19 -11.32 6.31
N ALA A 46 11.74 -11.36 5.11
CA ALA A 46 12.53 -10.25 4.57
C ALA A 46 11.67 -8.99 4.39
N GLN A 47 10.40 -9.14 4.00
CA GLN A 47 9.46 -8.02 3.89
C GLN A 47 9.15 -7.41 5.27
N GLU A 48 8.91 -8.25 6.28
CA GLU A 48 8.68 -7.79 7.65
C GLU A 48 9.90 -7.04 8.23
N GLU A 49 11.12 -7.52 7.97
CA GLU A 49 12.35 -6.86 8.41
C GLU A 49 12.46 -5.44 7.83
N LYS A 50 12.14 -5.27 6.53
CA LYS A 50 12.09 -3.94 5.90
C LYS A 50 11.04 -3.02 6.56
N GLU A 51 9.88 -3.56 6.94
CA GLU A 51 8.84 -2.80 7.63
C GLU A 51 9.27 -2.37 9.03
N ASP A 52 9.89 -3.26 9.80
CA ASP A 52 10.37 -2.98 11.14
C ASP A 52 11.51 -1.96 11.14
N ASP A 53 12.46 -2.09 10.20
CA ASP A 53 13.53 -1.12 10.00
C ASP A 53 12.99 0.27 9.65
N LEU A 54 11.98 0.32 8.79
CA LEU A 54 11.34 1.59 8.43
C LEU A 54 10.59 2.20 9.63
N MET A 55 9.87 1.38 10.40
CA MET A 55 9.19 1.82 11.62
C MET A 55 10.19 2.39 12.63
N GLY A 56 11.34 1.73 12.82
CA GLY A 56 12.42 2.22 13.67
C GLY A 56 12.94 3.58 13.21
N GLN A 57 13.21 3.75 11.91
CA GLN A 57 13.65 5.03 11.35
C GLN A 57 12.60 6.14 11.51
N MET A 58 11.31 5.83 11.34
CA MET A 58 10.24 6.79 11.56
C MET A 58 10.13 7.20 13.03
N GLN A 59 10.38 6.28 13.98
CA GLN A 59 10.42 6.59 15.41
C GLN A 59 11.61 7.49 15.75
N GLU A 60 12.81 7.17 15.28
CA GLU A 60 14.00 8.02 15.44
C GLU A 60 13.78 9.42 14.84
N PHE A 61 13.18 9.48 13.66
CA PHE A 61 12.79 10.75 13.02
C PHE A 61 11.82 11.54 13.91
N THR A 62 10.82 10.88 14.48
CA THR A 62 9.82 11.52 15.36
C THR A 62 10.49 12.09 16.61
N GLU A 63 11.42 11.36 17.23
CA GLU A 63 12.19 11.86 18.38
C GLU A 63 13.06 13.07 18.02
N ALA A 64 13.76 13.02 16.89
CA ALA A 64 14.56 14.14 16.39
C ALA A 64 13.69 15.36 16.07
N TYR A 65 12.51 15.13 15.49
CA TYR A 65 11.51 16.16 15.22
C TYR A 65 10.99 16.80 16.51
N GLU A 66 10.63 16.02 17.54
CA GLU A 66 10.17 16.56 18.82
C GLU A 66 11.25 17.40 19.50
N GLN A 67 12.51 17.00 19.39
CA GLN A 67 13.62 17.79 19.92
C GLN A 67 13.74 19.12 19.16
N ASN A 68 13.71 19.10 17.83
CA ASN A 68 13.74 20.33 17.03
C ASN A 68 12.54 21.24 17.32
N GLN A 69 11.35 20.67 17.55
CA GLN A 69 10.15 21.43 17.97
C GLN A 69 10.37 22.17 19.30
N ARG A 70 10.99 21.51 20.28
CA ARG A 70 11.32 22.15 21.57
C ARG A 70 12.32 23.29 21.38
N ASP A 71 13.32 23.09 20.53
CA ASP A 71 14.34 24.11 20.26
C ASP A 71 13.74 25.33 19.52
N LEU A 72 12.79 25.11 18.61
CA LEU A 72 12.01 26.18 17.96
C LEU A 72 11.16 26.97 18.97
N GLU A 73 10.48 26.29 19.89
CA GLU A 73 9.67 26.97 20.93
C GLU A 73 10.55 27.77 21.90
N ASN A 74 11.73 27.24 22.24
CA ASN A 74 12.72 27.97 23.04
C ASN A 74 13.18 29.24 22.33
N LEU A 75 13.54 29.17 21.04
CA LEU A 75 13.91 30.34 20.25
C LEU A 75 12.77 31.36 20.20
N ARG A 76 11.53 30.90 19.96
CA ARG A 76 10.34 31.76 19.96
C ARG A 76 10.20 32.50 21.28
N GLN A 77 10.32 31.80 22.41
CA GLN A 77 10.24 32.40 23.74
C GLN A 77 11.35 33.43 23.97
N GLN A 78 12.60 33.12 23.59
CA GLN A 78 13.72 34.06 23.72
C GLN A 78 13.49 35.35 22.92
N ILE A 79 13.01 35.24 21.68
CA ILE A 79 12.70 36.41 20.83
C ILE A 79 11.57 37.24 21.44
N MET A 80 10.57 36.60 22.06
CA MET A 80 9.50 37.30 22.77
C MET A 80 9.97 38.01 24.05
N GLU A 81 10.96 37.45 24.75
CA GLU A 81 11.51 37.99 25.99
C GLU A 81 12.50 39.14 25.75
N ASP A 82 13.39 39.02 24.76
CA ASP A 82 14.41 40.02 24.45
C ASP A 82 14.61 40.22 22.93
N ALA A 83 13.91 41.22 22.37
CA ALA A 83 14.03 41.60 20.97
C ALA A 83 15.33 42.37 20.62
N THR A 84 16.26 42.57 21.57
CA THR A 84 17.48 43.35 21.33
C THR A 84 18.69 42.50 20.95
N ASN A 85 18.67 41.21 21.23
CA ASN A 85 19.80 40.30 21.06
C ASN A 85 19.79 39.55 19.71
N ASN A 86 19.50 40.27 18.62
CA ASN A 86 19.19 39.71 17.30
C ASN A 86 20.34 38.91 16.65
N LEU A 87 21.60 39.19 16.98
CA LEU A 87 22.74 38.48 16.38
C LEU A 87 22.84 37.02 16.87
N GLU A 88 22.62 36.80 18.16
CA GLU A 88 22.61 35.46 18.77
C GLU A 88 21.40 34.67 18.26
N GLN A 89 20.22 35.30 18.24
CA GLN A 89 18.99 34.72 17.71
C GLN A 89 19.11 34.33 16.22
N ALA A 90 19.79 35.14 15.41
CA ALA A 90 20.03 34.81 14.00
C ALA A 90 20.96 33.59 13.83
N GLN A 91 21.95 33.42 14.71
CA GLN A 91 22.81 32.23 14.70
C GLN A 91 22.05 30.97 15.14
N GLU A 92 21.20 31.07 16.16
CA GLU A 92 20.33 29.96 16.58
C GLU A 92 19.32 29.58 15.48
N THR A 93 18.76 30.58 14.77
CA THR A 93 17.87 30.35 13.63
C THR A 93 18.56 29.58 12.51
N GLU A 94 19.82 29.92 12.18
CA GLU A 94 20.61 29.18 11.18
C GLU A 94 20.85 27.73 11.62
N ALA A 95 21.18 27.51 12.90
CA ALA A 95 21.38 26.15 13.43
C ALA A 95 20.09 25.31 13.34
N LEU A 96 18.93 25.90 13.65
CA LEU A 96 17.62 25.24 13.52
C LEU A 96 17.28 24.93 12.07
N LYS A 97 17.63 25.82 11.14
CA LYS A 97 17.47 25.59 9.72
C LYS A 97 18.33 24.42 9.23
N GLU A 98 19.60 24.35 9.61
CA GLU A 98 20.46 23.19 9.31
C GLU A 98 19.90 21.88 9.87
N GLN A 99 19.34 21.90 11.09
CA GLN A 99 18.66 20.74 11.67
C GLN A 99 17.43 20.34 10.86
N ARG A 100 16.62 21.32 10.42
CA ARG A 100 15.44 21.08 9.56
C ARG A 100 15.79 20.50 8.20
N GLU A 101 16.88 20.95 7.60
CA GLU A 101 17.39 20.37 6.34
C GLU A 101 17.77 18.89 6.53
N LYS A 102 18.44 18.53 7.64
CA LYS A 102 18.74 17.12 7.96
C LYS A 102 17.48 16.27 8.18
N LEU A 103 16.46 16.81 8.83
CA LEU A 103 15.16 16.14 8.98
C LEU A 103 14.51 15.93 7.60
N SER A 104 14.61 16.90 6.69
CA SER A 104 14.13 16.78 5.30
C SER A 104 14.88 15.68 4.52
N GLU A 105 16.20 15.55 4.70
CA GLU A 105 16.97 14.43 4.12
C GLU A 105 16.56 13.06 4.69
N GLN A 106 16.24 12.99 5.99
CA GLN A 106 15.78 11.74 6.62
C GLN A 106 14.41 11.32 6.11
N ILE A 107 13.45 12.25 5.99
CA ILE A 107 12.12 11.91 5.48
C ILE A 107 12.17 11.47 4.02
N GLN A 108 13.06 12.05 3.20
CA GLN A 108 13.27 11.60 1.81
C GLN A 108 13.77 10.15 1.76
N LYS A 109 14.71 9.77 2.62
CA LYS A 109 15.18 8.37 2.70
C LYS A 109 14.07 7.41 3.13
N ILE A 110 13.25 7.81 4.11
CA ILE A 110 12.08 7.04 4.56
C ILE A 110 11.09 6.87 3.39
N GLN A 111 10.82 7.93 2.63
CA GLN A 111 9.96 7.88 1.45
C GLN A 111 10.50 6.92 0.37
N GLU A 112 11.80 6.98 0.07
CA GLU A 112 12.46 6.08 -0.90
C GLU A 112 12.36 4.61 -0.47
N GLN A 113 12.65 4.31 0.80
CA GLN A 113 12.56 2.95 1.34
C GLN A 113 11.13 2.42 1.35
N PHE A 114 10.15 3.27 1.65
CA PHE A 114 8.76 2.86 1.59
C PHE A 114 8.24 2.67 0.16
N GLU A 115 8.73 3.46 -0.79
CA GLU A 115 8.44 3.24 -2.22
C GLU A 115 8.97 1.87 -2.68
N GLU A 116 10.21 1.51 -2.30
CA GLU A 116 10.76 0.17 -2.55
C GLU A 116 9.88 -0.93 -1.91
N LEU A 117 9.49 -0.75 -0.65
CA LEU A 117 8.61 -1.69 0.05
C LEU A 117 7.24 -1.84 -0.65
N THR A 118 6.67 -0.72 -1.11
CA THR A 118 5.39 -0.69 -1.83
C THR A 118 5.50 -1.44 -3.16
N ASP A 119 6.59 -1.27 -3.89
CA ASP A 119 6.84 -1.96 -5.16
C ASP A 119 7.04 -3.47 -4.96
N ASP A 120 7.74 -3.87 -3.90
CA ASP A 120 7.90 -5.28 -3.51
C ASP A 120 6.53 -5.92 -3.22
N VAL A 121 5.67 -5.23 -2.48
CA VAL A 121 4.31 -5.69 -2.15
C VAL A 121 3.43 -5.80 -3.41
N LYS A 122 3.54 -4.84 -4.35
CA LYS A 122 2.78 -4.84 -5.61
C LYS A 122 3.16 -6.00 -6.52
N THR A 123 4.44 -6.29 -6.61
CA THR A 123 4.96 -7.39 -7.45
C THR A 123 4.73 -8.76 -6.80
N GLY A 124 4.61 -8.81 -5.48
CA GLY A 124 4.20 -9.99 -4.73
C GLY A 124 2.73 -10.37 -4.96
N SER A 125 2.47 -11.65 -5.24
CA SER A 125 1.10 -12.18 -5.45
C SER A 125 0.35 -12.56 -4.16
N GLN A 126 0.87 -12.17 -2.99
CA GLN A 126 0.52 -12.81 -1.71
C GLN A 126 -0.20 -11.92 -0.71
N MET A 127 -0.16 -10.60 -0.91
CA MET A 127 -0.97 -9.66 -0.12
C MET A 127 -2.31 -9.43 -0.81
N SER A 128 -3.34 -9.17 0.00
CA SER A 128 -4.68 -8.79 -0.49
C SER A 128 -4.65 -7.49 -1.29
N ASP A 129 -5.64 -7.29 -2.16
CA ASP A 129 -5.77 -6.04 -2.91
C ASP A 129 -6.02 -4.87 -1.96
N GLU A 130 -6.79 -5.10 -0.89
CA GLU A 130 -7.02 -4.12 0.18
C GLU A 130 -5.72 -3.70 0.87
N THR A 131 -4.83 -4.66 1.16
CA THR A 131 -3.53 -4.36 1.76
C THR A 131 -2.64 -3.58 0.79
N LYS A 132 -2.63 -3.92 -0.49
CA LYS A 132 -1.90 -3.17 -1.52
C LYS A 132 -2.39 -1.72 -1.63
N GLU A 133 -3.70 -1.49 -1.64
CA GLU A 133 -4.28 -0.15 -1.64
C GLU A 133 -3.84 0.66 -0.41
N MET A 134 -3.77 0.04 0.78
CA MET A 134 -3.27 0.71 1.98
C MET A 134 -1.79 1.12 1.86
N TYR A 135 -0.93 0.33 1.22
CA TYR A 135 0.45 0.76 0.92
C TYR A 135 0.45 1.98 -0.01
N GLU A 136 -0.35 1.97 -1.08
CA GLU A 136 -0.41 3.09 -2.03
C GLU A 136 -0.90 4.39 -1.37
N GLU A 137 -1.97 4.30 -0.59
CA GLU A 137 -2.50 5.46 0.12
C GLU A 137 -1.49 6.00 1.14
N LEU A 138 -0.81 5.12 1.88
CA LEU A 138 0.21 5.53 2.83
C LEU A 138 1.44 6.13 2.14
N GLN A 139 1.81 5.63 0.95
CA GLN A 139 2.88 6.19 0.13
C GLN A 139 2.57 7.64 -0.23
N GLN A 140 1.32 7.91 -0.63
CA GLN A 140 0.86 9.25 -0.95
C GLN A 140 0.88 10.16 0.30
N LEU A 141 0.43 9.65 1.45
CA LEU A 141 0.51 10.40 2.72
C LEU A 141 1.95 10.75 3.09
N MET A 142 2.91 9.85 2.88
CA MET A 142 4.32 10.12 3.15
C MET A 142 4.92 11.18 2.25
N LYS A 143 4.56 11.21 0.97
CA LYS A 143 4.94 12.29 0.04
C LYS A 143 4.45 13.66 0.52
N GLU A 144 3.35 13.69 1.26
CA GLU A 144 2.73 14.91 1.80
C GLU A 144 3.23 15.31 3.21
N ILE A 145 4.11 14.52 3.83
CA ILE A 145 4.74 14.89 5.10
C ILE A 145 5.68 16.08 4.90
N ASP A 146 6.50 16.07 3.84
CA ASP A 146 7.50 17.11 3.58
C ASP A 146 6.82 18.47 3.34
N ASP A 147 7.19 19.47 4.13
CA ASP A 147 6.59 20.81 4.10
C ASP A 147 7.67 21.89 4.06
N PRO A 148 7.95 22.45 2.86
CA PRO A 148 8.98 23.47 2.71
C PRO A 148 8.60 24.80 3.37
N GLU A 149 7.38 24.96 3.89
CA GLU A 149 6.97 26.22 4.50
C GLU A 149 7.70 26.54 5.81
N ILE A 150 8.12 25.54 6.58
CA ILE A 150 8.91 25.76 7.81
C ILE A 150 10.29 26.33 7.46
N LEU A 151 10.97 25.78 6.44
CA LEU A 151 12.25 26.30 5.97
C LEU A 151 12.13 27.74 5.47
N LYS A 152 11.05 28.07 4.75
CA LYS A 152 10.77 29.44 4.33
C LYS A 152 10.51 30.37 5.53
N ALA A 153 9.77 29.90 6.53
CA ALA A 153 9.51 30.67 7.74
C ALA A 153 10.81 30.95 8.52
N LEU A 154 11.72 29.98 8.61
CA LEU A 154 13.05 30.18 9.22
C LEU A 154 13.91 31.19 8.43
N GLU A 155 13.85 31.16 7.10
CA GLU A 155 14.55 32.13 6.26
C GLU A 155 13.97 33.55 6.41
N GLU A 156 12.64 33.68 6.49
CA GLU A 156 11.95 34.94 6.78
C GLU A 156 12.30 35.45 8.19
N LEU A 157 12.37 34.56 9.18
CA LEU A 157 12.76 34.88 10.56
C LEU A 157 14.19 35.42 10.62
N GLN A 158 15.14 34.73 9.98
CA GLN A 158 16.54 35.15 9.90
C GLN A 158 16.68 36.54 9.29
N LYS A 159 16.01 36.79 8.14
CA LYS A 159 16.00 38.11 7.49
C LYS A 159 15.36 39.18 8.37
N GLY A 160 14.29 38.85 9.08
CA GLY A 160 13.63 39.76 10.01
C GLY A 160 14.54 40.18 11.16
N LEU A 161 15.29 39.23 11.74
CA LEU A 161 16.26 39.48 12.80
C LEU A 161 17.45 40.33 12.31
N GLU A 162 17.98 40.04 11.11
CA GLU A 162 19.09 40.80 10.51
C GLU A 162 18.70 42.25 10.18
N ASN A 163 17.48 42.45 9.65
CA ASN A 163 16.97 43.75 9.24
C ASN A 163 16.28 44.52 10.38
N LEU A 164 16.18 43.92 11.58
CA LEU A 164 15.47 44.46 12.74
C LEU A 164 13.98 44.77 12.44
N ASP A 165 13.36 43.98 11.57
CA ASP A 165 11.95 44.12 11.20
C ASP A 165 11.06 43.25 12.11
N GLN A 166 10.51 43.87 13.15
CA GLN A 166 9.65 43.18 14.12
C GLN A 166 8.35 42.61 13.52
N ASN A 167 7.85 43.16 12.41
CA ASN A 167 6.65 42.62 11.78
C ASN A 167 6.99 41.32 11.05
N GLN A 168 8.10 41.32 10.29
CA GLN A 168 8.58 40.10 9.62
C GLN A 168 8.89 38.98 10.62
N VAL A 169 9.55 39.30 11.74
CA VAL A 169 9.82 38.32 12.81
C VAL A 169 8.52 37.74 13.36
N ARG A 170 7.52 38.57 13.67
CA ARG A 170 6.22 38.11 14.17
C ARG A 170 5.48 37.22 13.18
N ASP A 171 5.43 37.64 11.92
CA ASP A 171 4.75 36.90 10.86
C ASP A 171 5.42 35.53 10.64
N ALA A 172 6.76 35.49 10.64
CA ALA A 172 7.53 34.26 10.49
C ALA A 172 7.29 33.29 11.66
N LEU A 173 7.33 33.78 12.91
CA LEU A 173 7.05 32.97 14.10
C LEU A 173 5.62 32.40 14.09
N GLN A 174 4.63 33.17 13.65
CA GLN A 174 3.24 32.70 13.56
C GLN A 174 3.07 31.62 12.48
N LYS A 175 3.68 31.82 11.29
CA LYS A 175 3.67 30.80 10.22
C LYS A 175 4.34 29.51 10.68
N MET A 176 5.45 29.63 11.40
CA MET A 176 6.17 28.50 11.95
C MET A 176 5.30 27.70 12.93
N GLU A 177 4.73 28.34 13.94
CA GLU A 177 3.83 27.69 14.92
C GLU A 177 2.69 26.91 14.24
N PHE A 178 2.05 27.53 13.25
CA PHE A 178 0.97 26.91 12.48
C PHE A 178 1.43 25.70 11.66
N ASN A 179 2.57 25.81 10.99
CA ASN A 179 3.09 24.73 10.14
C ASN A 179 3.67 23.57 10.95
N GLU A 180 4.25 23.85 12.12
CA GLU A 180 4.70 22.83 13.09
C GLU A 180 3.54 21.96 13.61
N GLU A 181 2.41 22.57 13.96
CA GLU A 181 1.23 21.83 14.40
C GLU A 181 0.69 20.93 13.28
N ARG A 182 0.58 21.47 12.06
CA ARG A 182 0.13 20.69 10.89
C ARG A 182 1.08 19.55 10.54
N PHE A 183 2.39 19.78 10.60
CA PHE A 183 3.39 18.74 10.34
C PHE A 183 3.29 17.63 11.38
N LYS A 184 3.20 17.98 12.66
CA LYS A 184 3.04 17.02 13.76
C LYS A 184 1.80 16.15 13.60
N GLU A 185 0.66 16.75 13.24
CA GLU A 185 -0.58 16.02 12.97
C GLU A 185 -0.42 15.03 11.81
N ARG A 186 0.19 15.46 10.69
CA ARG A 186 0.44 14.58 9.54
C ARG A 186 1.37 13.43 9.90
N LEU A 187 2.48 13.71 10.59
CA LEU A 187 3.44 12.68 11.01
C LEU A 187 2.80 11.63 11.90
N ASN A 188 2.09 12.05 12.94
CA ASN A 188 1.41 11.14 13.87
C ASN A 188 0.33 10.32 13.18
N ARG A 189 -0.42 10.95 12.26
CA ARG A 189 -1.41 10.25 11.44
C ARG A 189 -0.76 9.16 10.60
N THR A 190 0.28 9.48 9.85
CA THR A 190 1.01 8.51 9.02
C THR A 190 1.56 7.37 9.88
N MET A 191 2.13 7.67 11.05
CA MET A 191 2.64 6.68 11.98
C MET A 191 1.56 5.69 12.44
N GLU A 192 0.39 6.19 12.85
CA GLU A 192 -0.71 5.32 13.29
C GLU A 192 -1.29 4.48 12.15
N LEU A 193 -1.38 5.05 10.94
CA LEU A 193 -1.79 4.30 9.75
C LEU A 193 -0.75 3.24 9.37
N PHE A 194 0.54 3.53 9.52
CA PHE A 194 1.61 2.57 9.26
C PHE A 194 1.57 1.39 10.24
N LYS A 195 1.30 1.62 11.53
CA LYS A 195 1.03 0.52 12.48
C LYS A 195 -0.20 -0.30 12.07
N GLY A 196 -1.26 0.36 11.63
CA GLY A 196 -2.45 -0.33 11.11
C GLY A 196 -2.12 -1.23 9.92
N LEU A 197 -1.28 -0.73 9.01
CA LEU A 197 -0.78 -1.48 7.87
C LEU A 197 0.07 -2.68 8.30
N GLN A 198 1.06 -2.49 9.19
CA GLN A 198 1.90 -3.56 9.72
C GLN A 198 1.06 -4.66 10.39
N MET A 199 0.05 -4.28 11.18
CA MET A 199 -0.87 -5.24 11.81
C MET A 199 -1.62 -6.06 10.76
N ASN A 200 -2.19 -5.42 9.73
CA ASN A 200 -2.94 -6.12 8.68
C ASN A 200 -2.03 -7.03 7.84
N ALA A 201 -0.86 -6.53 7.43
CA ALA A 201 0.13 -7.30 6.69
C ALA A 201 0.61 -8.51 7.51
N GLU A 202 0.84 -8.35 8.81
CA GLU A 202 1.27 -9.45 9.68
C GLU A 202 0.18 -10.52 9.82
N LEU A 203 -1.09 -10.13 9.99
CA LEU A 203 -2.20 -11.10 10.00
C LEU A 203 -2.30 -11.89 8.69
N GLU A 204 -2.09 -11.25 7.54
CA GLU A 204 -2.06 -11.93 6.23
C GLU A 204 -0.86 -12.86 6.07
N ARG A 205 0.33 -12.44 6.54
CA ARG A 205 1.52 -13.31 6.58
C ARG A 205 1.28 -14.53 7.43
N MET A 206 0.78 -14.34 8.64
CA MET A 206 0.47 -15.44 9.56
C MET A 206 -0.57 -16.40 8.95
N SER A 207 -1.62 -15.87 8.31
CA SER A 207 -2.58 -16.68 7.56
C SER A 207 -1.91 -17.48 6.44
N SER A 208 -0.99 -16.85 5.69
CA SER A 208 -0.27 -17.50 4.59
C SER A 208 0.69 -18.59 5.10
N ILE A 209 1.35 -18.35 6.23
CA ILE A 209 2.19 -19.35 6.91
C ILE A 209 1.34 -20.53 7.36
N LEU A 210 0.18 -20.30 7.99
CA LEU A 210 -0.73 -21.38 8.40
C LEU A 210 -1.21 -22.21 7.21
N GLU A 211 -1.53 -21.57 6.08
CA GLU A 211 -1.89 -22.26 4.84
C GLU A 211 -0.74 -23.12 4.31
N ASP A 212 0.48 -22.59 4.31
CA ASP A 212 1.67 -23.32 3.87
C ASP A 212 1.99 -24.51 4.79
N LEU A 213 1.90 -24.32 6.11
CA LEU A 213 2.07 -25.41 7.09
C LEU A 213 1.01 -26.51 6.88
N ALA A 214 -0.25 -26.14 6.65
CA ALA A 214 -1.30 -27.11 6.35
C ALA A 214 -1.01 -27.89 5.06
N LYS A 215 -0.52 -27.24 4.00
CA LYS A 215 -0.13 -27.91 2.76
C LYS A 215 1.07 -28.85 2.93
N ARG A 216 2.07 -28.43 3.72
CA ARG A 216 3.23 -29.28 4.05
C ARG A 216 2.81 -30.51 4.85
N GLU A 217 1.89 -30.34 5.79
CA GLU A 217 1.33 -31.45 6.55
C GLU A 217 0.49 -32.38 5.66
N GLU A 218 -0.30 -31.83 4.74
CA GLU A 218 -1.07 -32.60 3.77
C GLU A 218 -0.18 -33.44 2.84
N ALA A 219 1.00 -32.95 2.45
CA ALA A 219 1.97 -33.71 1.67
C ALA A 219 2.54 -34.92 2.43
N LEU A 220 2.36 -34.99 3.76
CA LEU A 220 2.71 -36.15 4.60
C LEU A 220 1.51 -37.10 4.79
N ILE A 221 0.40 -36.89 4.08
CA ILE A 221 -0.82 -37.71 4.10
C ILE A 221 -1.00 -38.32 2.70
N GLY A 222 -0.77 -39.63 2.53
CA GLY A 222 -0.94 -40.29 1.23
C GLY A 222 -0.22 -41.64 1.07
N GLU A 223 -0.35 -42.23 -0.12
CA GLU A 223 0.26 -43.55 -0.45
C GLU A 223 1.74 -43.47 -0.82
N GLU A 224 2.21 -42.35 -1.39
CA GLU A 224 3.62 -42.10 -1.72
C GLU A 224 4.25 -41.18 -0.67
N LEU A 225 4.74 -41.78 0.42
CA LEU A 225 5.41 -41.06 1.49
C LEU A 225 6.94 -41.07 1.31
N PRO A 226 7.64 -39.97 1.64
CA PRO A 226 9.10 -39.96 1.70
C PRO A 226 9.60 -40.88 2.83
N ASP A 227 10.91 -41.16 2.86
CA ASP A 227 11.50 -42.01 3.89
C ASP A 227 11.31 -41.42 5.31
N ILE A 228 11.32 -42.26 6.34
CA ILE A 228 11.03 -41.86 7.73
C ILE A 228 11.94 -40.72 8.18
N SER A 229 13.23 -40.75 7.82
CA SER A 229 14.16 -39.65 8.14
C SER A 229 13.74 -38.32 7.52
N GLU A 230 13.28 -38.32 6.27
CA GLU A 230 12.85 -37.09 5.58
C GLU A 230 11.50 -36.61 6.13
N GLN A 231 10.60 -37.52 6.52
CA GLN A 231 9.38 -37.15 7.25
C GLN A 231 9.72 -36.48 8.58
N THR A 232 10.69 -37.00 9.35
CA THR A 232 11.09 -36.43 10.66
C THR A 232 11.65 -35.03 10.49
N ASP A 233 12.47 -34.83 9.47
CA ASP A 233 13.04 -33.52 9.14
C ASP A 233 11.94 -32.52 8.76
N ARG A 234 10.95 -32.94 7.96
CA ARG A 234 9.81 -32.10 7.57
C ARG A 234 8.92 -31.74 8.77
N GLN A 235 8.62 -32.70 9.64
CA GLN A 235 7.86 -32.42 10.87
C GLN A 235 8.60 -31.46 11.80
N SER A 236 9.91 -31.63 11.95
CA SER A 236 10.73 -30.71 12.76
C SER A 236 10.74 -29.29 12.21
N GLN A 237 10.67 -29.12 10.88
CA GLN A 237 10.55 -27.80 10.24
C GLN A 237 9.18 -27.17 10.46
N ILE A 238 8.09 -27.96 10.39
CA ILE A 238 6.75 -27.47 10.74
C ILE A 238 6.72 -26.98 12.19
N GLN A 239 7.39 -27.69 13.12
CA GLN A 239 7.53 -27.23 14.50
C GLN A 239 8.27 -25.90 14.62
N GLU A 240 9.37 -25.74 13.88
CA GLU A 240 10.18 -24.52 13.90
C GLU A 240 9.39 -23.31 13.37
N ASP A 241 8.69 -23.50 12.25
CA ASP A 241 7.83 -22.47 11.66
C ASP A 241 6.62 -22.13 12.57
N LEU A 242 6.05 -23.11 13.28
CA LEU A 242 5.00 -22.88 14.29
C LEU A 242 5.51 -22.05 15.48
N ASN A 243 6.73 -22.33 15.95
CA ASN A 243 7.36 -21.54 16.99
C ASN A 243 7.63 -20.10 16.54
N SER A 244 8.10 -19.92 15.30
CA SER A 244 8.26 -18.59 14.69
C SER A 244 6.91 -17.84 14.62
N LEU A 245 5.84 -18.53 14.22
CA LEU A 245 4.49 -17.96 14.20
C LEU A 245 4.03 -17.54 15.60
N ASN A 246 4.35 -18.32 16.64
CA ASN A 246 4.02 -17.97 18.01
C ASN A 246 4.78 -16.73 18.50
N GLU A 247 6.07 -16.59 18.15
CA GLU A 247 6.85 -15.38 18.48
C GLU A 247 6.28 -14.12 17.80
N ARG A 248 5.84 -14.25 16.53
CA ARG A 248 5.17 -13.17 15.79
C ARG A 248 3.86 -12.77 16.45
N LEU A 249 3.05 -13.76 16.84
CA LEU A 249 1.81 -13.56 17.57
C LEU A 249 2.05 -12.83 18.90
N ASP A 250 3.17 -13.11 19.56
CA ASP A 250 3.55 -12.44 20.80
C ASP A 250 3.86 -10.96 20.61
N ARG A 251 4.47 -10.59 19.48
CA ARG A 251 4.85 -9.21 19.11
C ARG A 251 3.74 -8.43 18.41
N LEU A 252 2.72 -9.10 17.86
CA LEU A 252 1.60 -8.48 17.16
C LEU A 252 0.93 -7.31 17.93
N PRO A 253 0.73 -7.37 19.27
CA PRO A 253 0.19 -6.24 20.03
C PRO A 253 1.05 -4.97 19.99
N GLU A 254 2.38 -5.11 19.89
CA GLU A 254 3.33 -3.98 19.82
C GLU A 254 3.26 -3.28 18.45
N LYS A 255 3.00 -4.07 17.39
CA LYS A 255 2.83 -3.60 16.01
C LYS A 255 1.41 -3.09 15.72
N SER A 256 0.49 -3.21 16.67
CA SER A 256 -0.94 -2.88 16.47
C SER A 256 -1.28 -1.45 16.91
N PRO A 257 -2.22 -0.77 16.22
CA PRO A 257 -2.79 0.48 16.71
C PRO A 257 -3.38 0.33 18.11
N THR A 258 -3.29 1.38 18.93
CA THR A 258 -3.71 1.36 20.34
C THR A 258 -5.15 0.85 20.54
N LYS A 259 -6.06 1.17 19.61
CA LYS A 259 -7.46 0.76 19.69
C LYS A 259 -7.71 -0.71 19.32
N ALA A 260 -6.82 -1.32 18.55
CA ALA A 260 -6.92 -2.72 18.12
C ALA A 260 -6.35 -3.70 19.16
N GLN A 261 -5.47 -3.23 20.06
CA GLN A 261 -4.75 -4.06 21.05
C GLN A 261 -5.65 -5.03 21.83
N SER A 262 -6.85 -4.59 22.25
CA SER A 262 -7.76 -5.46 23.00
C SER A 262 -8.28 -6.66 22.21
N GLN A 263 -8.55 -6.48 20.91
CA GLN A 263 -9.04 -7.53 20.01
C GLN A 263 -7.89 -8.45 19.62
N ILE A 264 -6.71 -7.88 19.39
CA ILE A 264 -5.47 -8.61 19.14
C ILE A 264 -5.05 -9.47 20.33
N GLU A 265 -5.20 -8.98 21.56
CA GLU A 265 -4.93 -9.77 22.78
C GLU A 265 -5.87 -10.96 22.95
N GLU A 266 -7.13 -10.84 22.50
CA GLU A 266 -8.08 -11.95 22.50
C GLU A 266 -7.70 -12.99 21.43
N LEU A 267 -7.44 -12.53 20.20
CA LEU A 267 -6.95 -13.38 19.10
C LEU A 267 -5.66 -14.10 19.51
N LYS A 268 -4.69 -13.39 20.08
CA LYS A 268 -3.42 -13.92 20.59
C LYS A 268 -3.64 -15.09 21.55
N LYS A 269 -4.44 -14.90 22.60
CA LYS A 269 -4.65 -15.93 23.62
C LYS A 269 -5.28 -17.19 23.05
N GLU A 270 -6.11 -17.02 22.03
CA GLU A 270 -6.82 -18.11 21.43
C GLU A 270 -5.94 -18.89 20.46
N THR A 271 -5.32 -18.19 19.50
CA THR A 271 -4.36 -18.79 18.57
C THR A 271 -3.18 -19.43 19.31
N GLN A 272 -2.73 -18.89 20.46
CA GLN A 272 -1.69 -19.52 21.29
C GLN A 272 -2.09 -20.89 21.85
N ARG A 273 -3.38 -21.09 22.17
CA ARG A 273 -3.85 -22.40 22.63
C ARG A 273 -3.85 -23.40 21.48
N ASP A 274 -4.31 -22.96 20.31
CA ASP A 274 -4.36 -23.81 19.12
C ASP A 274 -2.94 -24.21 18.69
N ILE A 275 -1.98 -23.28 18.72
CA ILE A 275 -0.55 -23.58 18.49
C ILE A 275 -0.03 -24.62 19.48
N GLN A 276 -0.32 -24.47 20.78
CA GLN A 276 0.14 -25.42 21.81
C GLN A 276 -0.41 -26.83 21.56
N GLU A 277 -1.69 -26.95 21.16
CA GLU A 277 -2.28 -28.24 20.86
C GLU A 277 -1.63 -28.90 19.63
N VAL A 278 -1.38 -28.13 18.57
CA VAL A 278 -0.69 -28.62 17.37
C VAL A 278 0.75 -29.03 17.70
N ASP A 279 1.48 -28.21 18.46
CA ASP A 279 2.87 -28.43 18.88
C ASP A 279 3.03 -29.72 19.70
N GLU A 280 2.06 -30.02 20.59
CA GLU A 280 1.99 -31.28 21.34
C GLU A 280 1.79 -32.48 20.39
N LYS A 281 0.83 -32.40 19.46
CA LYS A 281 0.56 -33.49 18.50
C LYS A 281 1.73 -33.75 17.56
N LEU A 282 2.40 -32.69 17.11
CA LEU A 282 3.56 -32.78 16.21
C LEU A 282 4.76 -33.41 16.95
N THR A 283 4.96 -33.05 18.22
CA THR A 283 5.98 -33.68 19.08
C THR A 283 5.73 -35.18 19.27
N GLU A 284 4.47 -35.58 19.46
CA GLU A 284 4.10 -37.00 19.53
C GLU A 284 4.39 -37.74 18.21
N ASP A 285 4.08 -37.15 17.06
CA ASP A 285 4.36 -37.73 15.73
C ASP A 285 5.88 -37.93 15.50
N ILE A 286 6.69 -36.92 15.84
CA ILE A 286 8.16 -36.97 15.74
C ILE A 286 8.75 -38.05 16.65
N GLN A 287 8.24 -38.19 17.87
CA GLN A 287 8.71 -39.21 18.82
C GLN A 287 8.39 -40.62 18.33
N GLU A 288 7.16 -40.89 17.90
CA GLU A 288 6.75 -42.19 17.35
C GLU A 288 7.64 -42.59 16.15
N MET A 289 7.94 -41.66 15.25
CA MET A 289 8.81 -41.89 14.09
C MET A 289 10.27 -42.16 14.46
N SER A 290 10.78 -41.44 15.46
CA SER A 290 12.15 -41.63 15.95
C SER A 290 12.34 -43.01 16.59
N GLU A 291 11.31 -43.53 17.28
CA GLU A 291 11.30 -44.88 17.84
C GLU A 291 11.21 -45.96 16.76
N GLU A 292 10.45 -45.74 15.68
CA GLU A 292 10.37 -46.65 14.52
C GLU A 292 11.71 -46.75 13.76
N SER A 293 12.38 -45.61 13.53
CA SER A 293 13.73 -45.61 12.94
C SER A 293 14.75 -46.31 13.83
N ALA A 294 14.66 -46.18 15.16
CA ALA A 294 15.58 -46.84 16.09
C ALA A 294 15.39 -48.36 16.16
N ASN A 295 14.15 -48.85 15.98
CA ASN A 295 13.83 -50.28 16.00
C ASN A 295 14.05 -50.99 14.65
N GLY A 296 13.98 -50.26 13.53
CA GLY A 296 14.21 -50.81 12.17
C GLY A 296 15.63 -51.32 11.91
N ASP A 297 16.64 -50.79 12.62
CA ASP A 297 18.05 -51.21 12.47
C ASP A 297 18.39 -52.51 13.24
N SER A 298 17.48 -53.00 14.09
CA SER A 298 17.69 -54.22 14.90
C SER A 298 17.22 -55.52 14.25
N GLU A 299 16.39 -55.48 13.19
CA GLU A 299 15.87 -56.71 12.54
C GLU A 299 16.74 -57.25 11.38
N SER A 300 17.79 -56.54 10.95
CA SER A 300 18.69 -57.03 9.88
C SER A 300 19.90 -57.87 10.36
N GLN A 301 19.98 -58.29 11.64
CA GLN A 301 21.11 -59.11 12.13
C GLN A 301 20.74 -60.38 12.93
N GLN A 302 19.48 -60.80 12.99
CA GLN A 302 19.12 -62.06 13.68
C GLN A 302 18.18 -62.97 12.87
N SER A 303 18.61 -63.37 11.68
CA SER A 303 18.02 -64.51 10.98
C SER A 303 19.06 -65.33 10.22
N ASP A 304 20.12 -65.76 10.89
CA ASP A 304 21.04 -66.77 10.34
C ASP A 304 21.84 -67.54 11.41
N GLN A 305 21.15 -68.20 12.34
CA GLN A 305 21.65 -69.44 12.98
C GLN A 305 20.64 -70.00 14.00
N GLN A 306 19.81 -70.95 13.58
CA GLN A 306 19.76 -72.29 14.18
C GLN A 306 18.62 -73.11 13.58
N GLN A 307 18.99 -73.96 12.64
CA GLN A 307 18.18 -75.07 12.17
C GLN A 307 18.57 -76.32 12.98
N SER A 308 17.62 -76.92 13.71
CA SER A 308 17.39 -78.38 13.85
C SER A 308 16.93 -78.81 15.25
N GLY A 309 15.75 -79.45 15.33
CA GLY A 309 15.46 -80.45 16.36
C GLY A 309 14.00 -80.57 16.81
N ASN A 310 13.30 -81.55 16.23
CA ASN A 310 12.13 -82.29 16.74
C ASN A 310 10.68 -81.76 16.59
N GLN A 311 9.99 -82.39 15.62
CA GLN A 311 8.81 -83.26 15.80
C GLN A 311 7.55 -82.76 16.52
N GLN A 312 6.53 -82.47 15.70
CA GLN A 312 5.28 -83.27 15.58
C GLN A 312 4.13 -83.07 16.60
N GLN A 313 3.00 -82.62 16.02
CA GLN A 313 1.58 -83.02 16.23
C GLN A 313 0.57 -82.15 17.00
N ASN A 314 -0.55 -81.90 16.28
CA ASN A 314 -1.94 -81.61 16.69
C ASN A 314 -2.24 -80.27 17.37
N GLY A 315 -3.29 -79.51 17.04
CA GLY A 315 -4.42 -79.65 16.12
C GLY A 315 -5.14 -78.28 16.01
N GLN A 316 -5.61 -77.89 14.83
CA GLN A 316 -7.04 -77.91 14.46
C GLN A 316 -7.90 -76.75 15.01
N GLN A 317 -8.01 -75.67 14.21
CA GLN A 317 -9.24 -74.85 14.00
C GLN A 317 -8.99 -73.99 12.74
N GLN A 318 -9.57 -74.23 11.56
CA GLN A 318 -10.98 -74.02 11.14
C GLN A 318 -11.38 -72.54 11.30
N SER A 319 -11.91 -71.77 10.35
CA SER A 319 -12.22 -71.85 8.92
C SER A 319 -12.68 -70.45 8.49
N GLY A 320 -12.49 -70.09 7.21
CA GLY A 320 -13.24 -69.02 6.50
C GLY A 320 -12.73 -67.62 6.84
N GLY A 321 -12.36 -66.77 5.90
CA GLY A 321 -12.83 -66.58 4.54
C GLY A 321 -12.89 -65.05 4.33
N GLN A 322 -13.00 -64.65 3.07
CA GLN A 322 -13.52 -63.34 2.67
C GLN A 322 -12.52 -62.19 2.48
N GLN A 323 -11.96 -62.20 1.26
CA GLN A 323 -11.87 -61.03 0.40
C GLN A 323 -13.24 -60.31 0.37
N SER A 324 -13.33 -59.12 0.95
CA SER A 324 -14.37 -58.10 0.73
C SER A 324 -13.87 -56.78 1.28
N GLY A 325 -14.01 -55.71 0.50
CA GLY A 325 -13.54 -54.37 0.83
C GLY A 325 -13.99 -53.90 2.21
N GLY A 326 -13.01 -53.48 3.00
CA GLY A 326 -13.18 -52.62 4.16
C GLY A 326 -12.54 -51.29 3.83
N SER A 327 -13.32 -50.22 3.94
CA SER A 327 -12.85 -48.89 4.34
C SER A 327 -11.58 -49.02 5.20
N GLY A 328 -10.44 -48.59 4.64
CA GLY A 328 -9.18 -48.58 5.37
C GLY A 328 -9.33 -47.72 6.62
N GLU A 329 -9.17 -48.32 7.79
CA GLU A 329 -8.85 -47.54 8.98
C GLU A 329 -7.51 -46.86 8.68
N SER A 330 -7.52 -45.53 8.58
CA SER A 330 -6.32 -44.72 8.52
C SER A 330 -5.46 -45.04 9.76
N SER A 331 -4.16 -45.27 9.57
CA SER A 331 -3.22 -45.52 10.67
C SER A 331 -3.32 -44.38 11.71
N PRO A 332 -3.14 -44.62 13.02
CA PRO A 332 -3.21 -43.57 14.06
C PRO A 332 -2.36 -42.33 13.74
N LYS A 333 -1.17 -42.56 13.17
CA LYS A 333 -0.27 -41.53 12.62
C LYS A 333 -0.94 -40.65 11.56
N GLN A 334 -1.63 -41.26 10.62
CA GLN A 334 -2.30 -40.53 9.55
C GLN A 334 -3.48 -39.72 10.08
N GLN A 335 -4.23 -40.24 11.06
CA GLN A 335 -5.29 -39.49 11.74
C GLN A 335 -4.74 -38.27 12.48
N ARG A 336 -3.60 -38.42 13.18
CA ARG A 336 -2.93 -37.31 13.87
C ARG A 336 -2.51 -36.20 12.90
N ARG A 337 -1.93 -36.56 11.75
CA ARG A 337 -1.54 -35.61 10.71
C ARG A 337 -2.75 -34.93 10.04
N GLU A 338 -3.84 -35.67 9.83
CA GLU A 338 -5.13 -35.11 9.38
C GLU A 338 -5.67 -34.09 10.39
N GLU A 339 -5.62 -34.39 11.69
CA GLU A 339 -6.03 -33.45 12.75
C GLU A 339 -5.17 -32.19 12.79
N ILE A 340 -3.84 -32.32 12.65
CA ILE A 340 -2.91 -31.18 12.62
C ILE A 340 -3.23 -30.28 11.41
N ARG A 341 -3.37 -30.87 10.21
CA ARG A 341 -3.75 -30.13 9.00
C ARG A 341 -5.07 -29.38 9.21
N ASP A 342 -6.09 -30.05 9.73
CA ASP A 342 -7.42 -29.47 9.93
C ASP A 342 -7.38 -28.32 10.95
N GLN A 343 -6.60 -28.47 12.03
CA GLN A 343 -6.39 -27.40 13.02
C GLN A 343 -5.67 -26.18 12.43
N LEU A 344 -4.63 -26.39 11.62
CA LEU A 344 -3.94 -25.31 10.92
C LEU A 344 -4.85 -24.55 9.95
N GLN A 345 -5.71 -25.27 9.21
CA GLN A 345 -6.72 -24.68 8.33
C GLN A 345 -7.80 -23.92 9.11
N GLU A 346 -8.24 -24.45 10.25
CA GLU A 346 -9.21 -23.76 11.12
C GLU A 346 -8.62 -22.47 11.69
N MET A 347 -7.37 -22.51 12.16
CA MET A 347 -6.65 -21.32 12.62
C MET A 347 -6.51 -20.27 11.50
N GLN A 348 -6.13 -20.68 10.29
CA GLN A 348 -6.05 -19.80 9.13
C GLN A 348 -7.39 -19.10 8.88
N LYS A 349 -8.45 -19.89 8.74
CA LYS A 349 -9.79 -19.39 8.44
C LYS A 349 -10.28 -18.43 9.52
N ARG A 350 -10.08 -18.78 10.78
CA ARG A 350 -10.43 -17.95 11.93
C ARG A 350 -9.67 -16.62 11.92
N MET A 351 -8.39 -16.65 11.57
CA MET A 351 -7.56 -15.45 11.46
C MET A 351 -8.11 -14.50 10.39
N GLN A 352 -8.42 -15.03 9.20
CA GLN A 352 -9.04 -14.26 8.11
C GLN A 352 -10.42 -13.70 8.50
N GLU A 353 -11.25 -14.50 9.16
CA GLU A 353 -12.57 -14.07 9.66
C GLU A 353 -12.43 -12.96 10.71
N THR A 354 -11.46 -13.09 11.62
CA THR A 354 -11.18 -12.08 12.65
C THR A 354 -10.67 -10.79 12.03
N GLN A 355 -9.71 -10.86 11.09
CA GLN A 355 -9.21 -9.70 10.36
C GLN A 355 -10.35 -8.97 9.63
N THR A 356 -11.19 -9.72 8.90
CA THR A 356 -12.36 -9.16 8.20
C THR A 356 -13.33 -8.50 9.17
N ALA A 357 -13.65 -9.17 10.28
CA ALA A 357 -14.56 -8.64 11.30
C ALA A 357 -13.99 -7.37 11.98
N MET A 358 -12.68 -7.33 12.24
CA MET A 358 -12.00 -6.15 12.78
C MET A 358 -12.08 -4.98 11.79
N SER A 359 -11.75 -5.22 10.52
CA SER A 359 -11.82 -4.21 9.46
C SER A 359 -13.23 -3.63 9.31
N GLN A 360 -14.25 -4.49 9.19
CA GLN A 360 -15.65 -4.06 9.10
C GLN A 360 -16.11 -3.27 10.32
N LYS A 361 -15.75 -3.73 11.53
CA LYS A 361 -16.09 -3.02 12.77
C LYS A 361 -15.41 -1.65 12.82
N GLN A 362 -14.16 -1.55 12.39
CA GLN A 362 -13.42 -0.29 12.34
C GLN A 362 -14.08 0.68 11.35
N ILE A 363 -14.44 0.23 10.15
CA ILE A 363 -15.16 1.02 9.15
C ILE A 363 -16.49 1.54 9.72
N GLN A 364 -17.29 0.68 10.36
CA GLN A 364 -18.56 1.09 10.96
C GLN A 364 -18.40 2.12 12.09
N VAL A 365 -17.41 1.94 12.96
CA VAL A 365 -17.11 2.90 14.04
C VAL A 365 -16.67 4.24 13.46
N ASN A 366 -15.78 4.21 12.46
CA ASN A 366 -15.30 5.39 11.75
C ASN A 366 -16.46 6.14 11.08
N LYS A 367 -17.34 5.42 10.36
CA LYS A 367 -18.54 5.97 9.72
C LYS A 367 -19.47 6.65 10.73
N GLN A 368 -19.74 6.01 11.87
CA GLN A 368 -20.57 6.61 12.91
C GLN A 368 -19.93 7.88 13.50
N ALA A 369 -18.62 7.88 13.71
CA ALA A 369 -17.89 9.05 14.19
C ALA A 369 -17.96 10.20 13.18
N LEU A 370 -17.73 9.92 11.89
CA LEU A 370 -17.85 10.89 10.80
C LEU A 370 -19.26 11.47 10.68
N LEU A 371 -20.31 10.64 10.76
CA LEU A 371 -21.70 11.09 10.76
C LEU A 371 -22.00 12.04 11.93
N GLY A 372 -21.49 11.71 13.13
CA GLY A 372 -21.60 12.57 14.30
C GLY A 372 -20.90 13.91 14.09
N ILE A 373 -19.66 13.89 13.62
CA ILE A 373 -18.89 15.11 13.30
C ILE A 373 -19.61 15.95 12.26
N MET A 374 -20.10 15.33 11.18
CA MET A 374 -20.86 16.00 10.13
C MET A 374 -22.12 16.67 10.69
N GLN A 375 -22.88 15.99 11.55
CA GLN A 375 -24.05 16.57 12.21
C GLN A 375 -23.68 17.81 13.04
N TYR A 376 -22.59 17.75 13.80
CA TYR A 376 -22.12 18.90 14.56
C TYR A 376 -21.61 20.05 13.67
N LEU A 377 -20.94 19.76 12.56
CA LEU A 377 -20.52 20.77 11.60
C LEU A 377 -21.72 21.49 10.97
N LEU A 378 -22.81 20.77 10.66
CA LEU A 378 -24.05 21.39 10.17
C LEU A 378 -24.64 22.34 11.21
N LEU A 379 -24.74 21.91 12.48
CA LEU A 379 -25.21 22.76 13.57
C LEU A 379 -24.34 24.00 13.79
N LEU A 380 -23.02 23.86 13.65
CA LEU A 380 -22.10 24.99 13.73
C LEU A 380 -22.21 25.92 12.52
N SER A 381 -22.47 25.39 11.32
CA SER A 381 -22.70 26.20 10.14
C SER A 381 -23.95 27.05 10.29
N ASP A 382 -25.05 26.47 10.75
CA ASP A 382 -26.30 27.19 11.06
C ASP A 382 -26.05 28.28 12.13
N ALA A 383 -25.36 27.93 13.22
CA ALA A 383 -25.01 28.91 14.27
C ALA A 383 -24.09 30.02 13.76
N GLN A 384 -23.19 29.72 12.81
CA GLN A 384 -22.30 30.69 12.20
C GLN A 384 -23.06 31.60 11.22
N GLU A 385 -24.04 31.09 10.49
CA GLU A 385 -24.96 31.87 9.66
C GLU A 385 -25.74 32.89 10.50
N ASP A 386 -26.25 32.47 11.67
CA ASP A 386 -26.90 33.35 12.64
C ASP A 386 -25.97 34.49 13.08
N ILE A 387 -24.67 34.22 13.29
CA ILE A 387 -23.69 35.27 13.61
C ILE A 387 -23.49 36.22 12.44
N VAL A 388 -23.38 35.70 11.21
CA VAL A 388 -23.25 36.52 10.00
C VAL A 388 -24.44 37.48 9.87
N GLU A 389 -25.66 37.01 10.11
CA GLU A 389 -26.88 37.83 10.09
C GLU A 389 -26.87 38.86 11.21
N GLN A 390 -26.61 38.43 12.46
CA GLN A 390 -26.59 39.31 13.63
C GLN A 390 -25.57 40.45 13.49
N VAL A 391 -24.33 40.16 13.07
CA VAL A 391 -23.31 41.19 12.80
C VAL A 391 -23.76 42.08 11.65
N GLY A 392 -24.38 41.49 10.63
CA GLY A 392 -25.01 42.19 9.53
C GLY A 392 -26.00 43.25 9.99
N ASP A 393 -26.83 42.98 10.98
CA ASP A 393 -27.91 43.90 11.39
C ASP A 393 -27.49 44.93 12.46
N VAL A 394 -26.34 44.74 13.10
CA VAL A 394 -25.89 45.63 14.18
C VAL A 394 -25.38 46.96 13.66
N VAL A 395 -25.86 48.05 14.26
CA VAL A 395 -25.35 49.40 14.01
C VAL A 395 -23.89 49.52 14.44
N GLN A 396 -23.05 50.09 13.58
CA GLN A 396 -21.63 50.28 13.85
C GLN A 396 -21.39 51.01 15.18
N GLY A 397 -20.54 50.45 16.04
CA GLY A 397 -20.24 51.00 17.37
C GLY A 397 -21.17 50.58 18.52
N SER A 398 -22.21 49.77 18.26
CA SER A 398 -23.14 49.24 19.29
C SER A 398 -22.44 48.36 20.34
N SER A 399 -23.01 48.28 21.55
CA SER A 399 -22.56 47.32 22.58
C SER A 399 -22.93 45.88 22.26
N ALA A 400 -23.89 45.65 21.35
CA ALA A 400 -24.35 44.31 20.94
C ALA A 400 -23.23 43.45 20.35
N PHE A 401 -22.19 44.07 19.77
CA PHE A 401 -20.98 43.39 19.29
C PHE A 401 -20.31 42.53 20.37
N ILE A 402 -20.39 42.92 21.64
CA ILE A 402 -19.78 42.16 22.75
C ILE A 402 -20.47 40.82 22.95
N ASP A 403 -21.81 40.79 22.87
CA ASP A 403 -22.58 39.57 23.06
C ASP A 403 -22.46 38.65 21.85
N ILE A 404 -22.43 39.20 20.63
CA ILE A 404 -22.14 38.43 19.42
C ILE A 404 -20.73 37.84 19.47
N ALA A 405 -19.71 38.61 19.87
CA ALA A 405 -18.34 38.11 20.01
C ALA A 405 -18.23 36.97 21.04
N ARG A 406 -19.06 36.97 22.10
CA ARG A 406 -19.16 35.86 23.05
C ARG A 406 -19.76 34.61 22.40
N ASN A 407 -20.85 34.77 21.64
CA ASN A 407 -21.46 33.66 20.91
C ASN A 407 -20.50 33.09 19.86
N GLN A 408 -19.83 33.94 19.10
CA GLN A 408 -18.80 33.55 18.14
C GLN A 408 -17.66 32.77 18.83
N ARG A 409 -17.22 33.18 20.02
CA ARG A 409 -16.21 32.43 20.80
C ARG A 409 -16.70 31.04 21.21
N ASN A 410 -17.99 30.86 21.50
CA ASN A 410 -18.56 29.54 21.77
C ASN A 410 -18.55 28.65 20.52
N ILE A 411 -18.85 29.21 19.34
CA ILE A 411 -18.75 28.49 18.06
C ILE A 411 -17.29 28.10 17.81
N THR A 412 -16.34 29.02 17.95
CA THR A 412 -14.90 28.73 17.76
C THR A 412 -14.43 27.60 18.70
N SER A 413 -14.80 27.65 19.98
CA SER A 413 -14.44 26.60 20.94
C SER A 413 -15.09 25.26 20.60
N SER A 414 -16.34 25.26 20.11
CA SER A 414 -17.03 24.03 19.71
C SER A 414 -16.43 23.44 18.45
N PHE A 415 -16.07 24.29 17.48
CA PHE A 415 -15.38 23.90 16.26
C PHE A 415 -14.03 23.25 16.57
N SER A 416 -13.23 23.84 17.45
CA SER A 416 -11.96 23.27 17.92
C SER A 416 -12.13 21.85 18.50
N GLN A 417 -13.11 21.62 19.37
CA GLN A 417 -13.38 20.29 19.94
C GLN A 417 -13.79 19.25 18.88
N ILE A 418 -14.58 19.67 17.89
CA ILE A 418 -14.97 18.81 16.77
C ILE A 418 -13.77 18.49 15.89
N THR A 419 -12.89 19.47 15.65
CA THR A 419 -11.69 19.26 14.85
C THR A 419 -10.68 18.32 15.50
N ASP A 420 -10.61 18.30 16.84
CA ASP A 420 -9.80 17.30 17.57
C ASP A 420 -10.37 15.90 17.39
N SER A 421 -11.70 15.78 17.45
CA SER A 421 -12.40 14.51 17.20
C SER A 421 -12.19 14.05 15.75
N LEU A 422 -12.24 14.99 14.80
CA LEU A 422 -12.00 14.74 13.39
C LEU A 422 -10.57 14.27 13.11
N TYR A 423 -9.58 14.90 13.75
CA TYR A 423 -8.20 14.47 13.68
C TYR A 423 -8.04 13.02 14.17
N ARG A 424 -8.65 12.66 15.31
CA ARG A 424 -8.61 11.26 15.82
C ARG A 424 -9.27 10.24 14.90
N VAL A 425 -10.24 10.64 14.09
CA VAL A 425 -10.84 9.75 13.08
C VAL A 425 -9.93 9.65 11.85
N SER A 426 -9.24 10.73 11.48
CA SER A 426 -8.31 10.74 10.35
C SER A 426 -7.12 9.79 10.53
N THR A 427 -6.71 9.51 11.77
CA THR A 427 -5.63 8.54 12.07
C THR A 427 -6.02 7.08 11.82
N GLU A 428 -7.29 6.81 11.55
CA GLU A 428 -7.84 5.46 11.35
C GLU A 428 -8.38 5.22 9.94
N ILE A 429 -8.37 6.24 9.09
CA ILE A 429 -8.90 6.17 7.74
C ILE A 429 -7.77 6.58 6.78
N PRO A 430 -7.13 5.60 6.12
CA PRO A 430 -6.11 5.84 5.10
C PRO A 430 -6.55 6.89 4.05
N SER A 431 -7.74 6.72 3.48
CA SER A 431 -8.32 7.57 2.43
C SER A 431 -8.79 8.95 2.90
N PHE A 432 -8.60 9.30 4.17
CA PHE A 432 -9.05 10.59 4.72
C PHE A 432 -8.28 11.76 4.07
N PRO A 433 -8.97 12.75 3.48
CA PRO A 433 -8.30 13.80 2.70
C PRO A 433 -7.46 14.75 3.56
N ASN A 434 -6.17 14.92 3.23
CA ASN A 434 -5.28 15.85 3.95
C ASN A 434 -5.74 17.32 3.88
N ARG A 435 -6.47 17.70 2.84
CA ARG A 435 -7.06 19.03 2.70
C ARG A 435 -8.00 19.40 3.85
N VAL A 436 -8.62 18.41 4.52
CA VAL A 436 -9.49 18.65 5.68
C VAL A 436 -8.71 19.31 6.83
N ASN A 437 -7.51 18.84 7.13
CA ASN A 437 -6.68 19.40 8.20
C ASN A 437 -6.20 20.82 7.86
N SER A 438 -5.83 21.08 6.61
CA SER A 438 -5.51 22.43 6.13
C SER A 438 -6.69 23.38 6.28
N ARG A 439 -7.90 22.92 5.88
CA ARG A 439 -9.11 23.73 5.92
C ARG A 439 -9.59 24.01 7.34
N LYS A 440 -9.49 23.02 8.24
CA LYS A 440 -9.73 23.17 9.69
C LYS A 440 -8.98 24.39 10.24
N ALA A 441 -7.70 24.49 9.94
CA ALA A 441 -6.83 25.49 10.54
C ALA A 441 -7.12 26.90 9.98
N GLU A 442 -7.43 27.00 8.68
CA GLU A 442 -7.93 28.24 8.06
C GLU A 442 -9.25 28.71 8.68
N VAL A 443 -10.20 27.79 8.90
CA VAL A 443 -11.49 28.10 9.53
C VAL A 443 -11.28 28.60 10.94
N LEU A 444 -10.47 27.93 11.77
CA LEU A 444 -10.15 28.39 13.13
C LEU A 444 -9.61 29.82 13.12
N LYS A 445 -8.65 30.12 12.25
CA LYS A 445 -8.08 31.46 12.10
C LYS A 445 -9.15 32.50 11.75
N ASN A 446 -10.03 32.22 10.78
CA ASN A 446 -11.08 33.17 10.38
C ASN A 446 -12.13 33.36 11.49
N LEU A 447 -12.47 32.29 12.21
CA LEU A 447 -13.34 32.36 13.38
C LEU A 447 -12.72 33.25 14.48
N GLU A 448 -11.43 33.11 14.78
CA GLU A 448 -10.73 33.95 15.77
C GLU A 448 -10.59 35.40 15.33
N ASN A 449 -10.26 35.64 14.05
CA ASN A 449 -10.20 36.97 13.46
C ASN A 449 -11.56 37.66 13.56
N SER A 450 -12.64 36.93 13.29
CA SER A 450 -14.01 37.47 13.40
C SER A 450 -14.33 37.93 14.83
N ILE A 451 -13.89 37.21 15.87
CA ILE A 451 -14.05 37.62 17.28
C ILE A 451 -13.33 38.93 17.54
N THR A 452 -12.10 39.06 17.06
CA THR A 452 -11.29 40.28 17.22
C THR A 452 -11.95 41.47 16.54
N LEU A 453 -12.39 41.31 15.30
CA LEU A 453 -13.08 42.36 14.53
C LEU A 453 -14.43 42.75 15.14
N MET A 454 -15.18 41.79 15.70
CA MET A 454 -16.40 42.08 16.46
C MET A 454 -16.08 42.87 17.73
N ALA A 455 -15.01 42.51 18.46
CA ALA A 455 -14.58 43.25 19.64
C ALA A 455 -14.14 44.70 19.31
N GLU A 456 -13.51 44.89 18.15
CA GLU A 456 -13.16 46.21 17.59
C GLU A 456 -14.36 46.96 16.99
N ARG A 457 -15.52 46.29 16.87
CA ARG A 457 -16.77 46.81 16.28
C ARG A 457 -16.64 47.16 14.79
N ASP A 458 -15.77 46.46 14.08
CA ASP A 458 -15.63 46.55 12.62
C ASP A 458 -16.63 45.60 11.94
N ARG A 459 -17.85 46.10 11.73
CA ARG A 459 -18.96 45.34 11.12
C ARG A 459 -18.57 44.68 9.80
N ASN A 460 -18.03 45.45 8.86
CA ASN A 460 -17.88 44.99 7.48
C ASN A 460 -16.85 43.87 7.39
N ARG A 461 -15.72 44.02 8.09
CA ARG A 461 -14.69 42.98 8.13
C ARG A 461 -15.15 41.78 8.95
N ALA A 462 -15.84 41.98 10.07
CA ALA A 462 -16.38 40.88 10.87
C ALA A 462 -17.36 40.02 10.07
N VAL A 463 -18.27 40.61 9.29
CA VAL A 463 -19.18 39.86 8.39
C VAL A 463 -18.40 39.08 7.35
N ALA A 464 -17.37 39.69 6.74
CA ALA A 464 -16.57 39.04 5.71
C ALA A 464 -15.85 37.79 6.26
N GLU A 465 -15.10 37.94 7.36
CA GLU A 465 -14.39 36.82 8.01
C GLU A 465 -15.36 35.73 8.49
N SER A 466 -16.50 36.12 9.06
CA SER A 466 -17.54 35.18 9.51
C SER A 466 -18.12 34.35 8.36
N ARG A 467 -18.29 34.94 7.17
CA ARG A 467 -18.75 34.23 5.96
C ARG A 467 -17.69 33.29 5.40
N ILE A 468 -16.42 33.69 5.42
CA ILE A 468 -15.30 32.83 4.99
C ILE A 468 -15.23 31.60 5.91
N ALA A 469 -15.32 31.80 7.23
CA ALA A 469 -15.37 30.71 8.19
C ALA A 469 -16.55 29.75 7.94
N MET A 470 -17.77 30.27 7.74
CA MET A 470 -18.95 29.48 7.39
C MET A 470 -18.74 28.64 6.11
N GLY A 471 -18.15 29.25 5.07
CA GLY A 471 -17.80 28.55 3.84
C GLY A 471 -16.83 27.39 4.07
N GLY A 472 -15.82 27.58 4.91
CA GLY A 472 -14.88 26.52 5.25
C GLY A 472 -15.47 25.41 6.11
N ILE A 473 -16.39 25.71 7.04
CA ILE A 473 -17.17 24.69 7.79
C ILE A 473 -17.96 23.81 6.80
N ASN A 474 -18.65 24.44 5.83
CA ASN A 474 -19.41 23.73 4.81
C ASN A 474 -18.53 22.89 3.88
N GLU A 475 -17.34 23.38 3.53
CA GLU A 475 -16.38 22.60 2.73
C GLU A 475 -15.90 21.36 3.48
N ILE A 476 -15.57 21.48 4.77
CA ILE A 476 -15.21 20.33 5.59
C ILE A 476 -16.38 19.34 5.63
N ALA A 477 -17.61 19.81 5.87
CA ALA A 477 -18.79 18.94 5.87
C ALA A 477 -18.99 18.22 4.51
N SER A 478 -18.74 18.90 3.39
CA SER A 478 -18.79 18.28 2.06
C SER A 478 -17.72 17.21 1.87
N LEU A 479 -16.48 17.48 2.31
CA LEU A 479 -15.39 16.50 2.25
C LEU A 479 -15.70 15.25 3.09
N LEU A 480 -16.33 15.42 4.27
CA LEU A 480 -16.77 14.28 5.08
C LEU A 480 -17.92 13.52 4.45
N ALA A 481 -18.85 14.21 3.78
CA ALA A 481 -19.93 13.55 3.05
C ALA A 481 -19.38 12.71 1.89
N ASP A 482 -18.42 13.23 1.13
CA ASP A 482 -17.77 12.51 0.03
C ASP A 482 -16.94 11.31 0.58
N LEU A 483 -16.25 11.47 1.72
CA LEU A 483 -15.55 10.37 2.38
C LEU A 483 -16.51 9.29 2.89
N LEU A 484 -17.64 9.68 3.49
CA LEU A 484 -18.69 8.74 3.92
C LEU A 484 -19.25 7.95 2.74
N GLU A 485 -19.45 8.59 1.59
CA GLU A 485 -19.89 7.93 0.37
C GLU A 485 -18.84 6.95 -0.17
N GLN A 486 -17.56 7.29 -0.10
CA GLN A 486 -16.47 6.36 -0.45
C GLN A 486 -16.45 5.14 0.47
N LEU A 487 -16.60 5.33 1.78
CA LEU A 487 -16.67 4.23 2.76
C LEU A 487 -17.93 3.36 2.57
N ASP A 488 -19.04 3.94 2.11
CA ASP A 488 -20.27 3.18 1.82
C ASP A 488 -20.15 2.36 0.54
N ASN A 489 -19.44 2.89 -0.45
CA ASN A 489 -19.19 2.19 -1.71
C ASN A 489 -18.16 1.07 -1.59
N SER A 490 -17.23 1.15 -0.63
CA SER A 490 -16.29 0.06 -0.33
C SER A 490 -16.92 -1.09 0.45
N GLU A 491 -17.98 -0.85 1.24
CA GLU A 491 -18.79 -1.92 1.89
C GLU A 491 -19.72 -2.68 0.92
N GLY A 492 -19.90 -2.16 -0.31
CA GLY A 492 -20.96 -2.59 -1.24
C GLY A 492 -20.64 -3.76 -2.17
N ASP A 493 -19.39 -4.19 -2.32
CA ASP A 493 -19.00 -5.22 -3.30
C ASP A 493 -18.04 -6.26 -2.71
N GLY A 494 -18.57 -7.08 -1.81
CA GLY A 494 -17.97 -8.39 -1.53
C GLY A 494 -18.06 -9.26 -2.78
N SER A 495 -16.90 -9.71 -3.29
CA SER A 495 -16.71 -10.68 -4.39
C SER A 495 -16.87 -10.14 -5.83
N GLY A 496 -15.83 -9.45 -6.32
CA GLY A 496 -15.66 -9.25 -7.76
C GLY A 496 -14.72 -8.11 -8.15
N SER A 497 -13.41 -8.27 -7.92
CA SER A 497 -12.39 -7.52 -8.67
C SER A 497 -12.40 -7.96 -10.14
N GLY A 498 -13.44 -7.54 -10.85
CA GLY A 498 -13.47 -7.47 -12.29
C GLY A 498 -13.60 -6.00 -12.63
N GLY A 499 -12.51 -5.37 -13.06
CA GLY A 499 -12.53 -4.00 -13.56
C GLY A 499 -13.67 -3.81 -14.57
N MET A 500 -14.30 -2.65 -14.55
CA MET A 500 -15.41 -2.34 -15.46
C MET A 500 -14.94 -2.56 -16.90
N SER A 501 -15.62 -3.43 -17.65
CA SER A 501 -15.26 -3.65 -19.06
C SER A 501 -15.35 -2.35 -19.86
N ALA A 502 -14.52 -2.21 -20.90
CA ALA A 502 -14.50 -1.02 -21.76
C ALA A 502 -15.91 -0.68 -22.32
N GLY A 503 -16.72 -1.71 -22.61
CA GLY A 503 -18.11 -1.54 -23.06
C GLY A 503 -19.06 -1.00 -21.97
N GLN A 504 -18.90 -1.42 -20.71
CA GLN A 504 -19.66 -0.85 -19.59
C GLN A 504 -19.24 0.61 -19.33
N MET A 505 -17.94 0.91 -19.44
CA MET A 505 -17.41 2.26 -19.31
C MET A 505 -17.97 3.19 -20.39
N MET A 506 -18.04 2.70 -21.63
CA MET A 506 -18.60 3.43 -22.76
C MET A 506 -20.09 3.76 -22.54
N GLU A 507 -20.88 2.79 -22.11
CA GLU A 507 -22.32 3.00 -21.86
C GLU A 507 -22.56 4.06 -20.78
N GLN A 508 -21.73 4.05 -19.73
CA GLN A 508 -21.82 5.01 -18.64
C GLN A 508 -21.37 6.42 -19.06
N ILE A 509 -20.28 6.56 -19.82
CA ILE A 509 -19.84 7.84 -20.39
C ILE A 509 -20.87 8.40 -21.38
N GLN A 510 -21.49 7.54 -22.20
CA GLN A 510 -22.51 7.97 -23.15
C GLN A 510 -23.76 8.51 -22.43
N LYS A 511 -24.17 7.86 -21.35
CA LYS A 511 -25.27 8.34 -20.49
C LYS A 511 -24.92 9.69 -19.87
N MET A 512 -23.73 9.83 -19.29
CA MET A 512 -23.26 11.09 -18.71
C MET A 512 -23.15 12.22 -19.73
N SER A 513 -22.68 11.92 -20.94
CA SER A 513 -22.61 12.88 -22.05
C SER A 513 -24.02 13.38 -22.42
N GLY A 514 -25.01 12.50 -22.42
CA GLY A 514 -26.42 12.85 -22.59
C GLY A 514 -26.95 13.77 -21.49
N ASP A 515 -26.70 13.42 -20.23
CA ASP A 515 -27.10 14.22 -19.07
C ASP A 515 -26.41 15.60 -19.06
N GLN A 516 -25.12 15.65 -19.41
CA GLN A 516 -24.34 16.87 -19.56
C GLN A 516 -24.86 17.75 -20.71
N GLN A 517 -25.27 17.15 -21.83
CA GLN A 517 -25.85 17.87 -22.95
C GLN A 517 -27.21 18.50 -22.56
N GLN A 518 -28.05 17.76 -21.83
CA GLN A 518 -29.30 18.29 -21.32
C GLN A 518 -29.08 19.45 -20.35
N LEU A 519 -28.10 19.33 -19.46
CA LEU A 519 -27.75 20.38 -18.51
C LEU A 519 -27.21 21.63 -19.22
N ASN A 520 -26.42 21.46 -20.28
CA ASN A 520 -25.95 22.57 -21.12
C ASN A 520 -27.10 23.29 -21.83
N GLN A 521 -28.13 22.55 -22.27
CA GLN A 521 -29.33 23.13 -22.88
C GLN A 521 -30.16 23.91 -21.85
N GLN A 522 -30.39 23.35 -20.66
CA GLN A 522 -31.10 24.02 -19.57
C GLN A 522 -30.40 25.33 -19.16
N MET A 523 -29.07 25.32 -19.14
CA MET A 523 -28.26 26.52 -18.89
C MET A 523 -28.41 27.54 -20.01
N GLN A 524 -28.39 27.12 -21.27
CA GLN A 524 -28.53 28.01 -22.42
C GLN A 524 -29.92 28.66 -22.49
N ASP A 525 -30.97 27.90 -22.19
CA ASP A 525 -32.35 28.39 -22.09
C ASP A 525 -32.50 29.39 -20.93
N MET A 526 -31.89 29.11 -19.78
CA MET A 526 -31.87 30.04 -18.66
C MET A 526 -31.18 31.36 -19.01
N ILE A 527 -30.09 31.33 -19.76
CA ILE A 527 -29.36 32.54 -20.18
C ILE A 527 -30.17 33.37 -21.18
N ASN A 528 -30.93 32.71 -22.06
CA ASN A 528 -31.85 33.40 -22.96
C ASN A 528 -33.00 34.06 -22.17
N ASP A 529 -33.46 33.43 -21.10
CA ASP A 529 -34.46 34.00 -20.17
C ASP A 529 -33.88 35.13 -19.28
N LEU A 530 -32.57 35.12 -19.00
CA LEU A 530 -31.86 36.13 -18.20
C LEU A 530 -31.61 37.46 -18.95
N GLN A 531 -31.86 37.53 -20.27
CA GLN A 531 -31.72 38.77 -21.05
C GLN A 531 -32.79 39.84 -20.76
N GLY A 532 -33.74 39.56 -19.86
CA GLY A 532 -34.74 40.51 -19.38
C GLY A 532 -34.91 40.48 -17.86
N GLU A 533 -34.26 41.44 -17.17
CA GLU A 533 -34.36 41.75 -15.73
C GLU A 533 -33.66 40.84 -14.70
N ARG A 534 -33.32 41.46 -13.55
CA ARG A 534 -32.48 40.96 -12.45
C ARG A 534 -32.98 39.64 -11.83
N LEU A 535 -32.02 38.82 -11.40
CA LEU A 535 -32.20 37.55 -10.69
C LEU A 535 -33.23 37.63 -9.54
N MET A 536 -34.32 36.86 -9.65
CA MET A 536 -35.31 36.66 -8.57
C MET A 536 -35.01 35.36 -7.79
N GLN A 537 -35.48 35.24 -6.55
CA GLN A 537 -35.29 34.09 -5.63
C GLN A 537 -35.47 32.71 -6.30
N GLY A 538 -36.47 32.54 -7.18
CA GLY A 538 -36.73 31.28 -7.89
C GLY A 538 -35.76 30.95 -9.05
N GLN A 539 -34.81 31.82 -9.38
CA GLN A 539 -33.70 31.51 -10.28
C GLN A 539 -32.50 30.93 -9.51
N MET A 540 -32.30 31.30 -8.24
CA MET A 540 -31.27 30.73 -7.39
C MET A 540 -31.53 29.24 -7.12
N ASP A 541 -32.79 28.88 -6.87
CA ASP A 541 -33.20 27.48 -6.69
C ASP A 541 -32.95 26.62 -7.94
N ARG A 542 -33.11 27.21 -9.13
CA ARG A 542 -32.80 26.52 -10.40
C ARG A 542 -31.29 26.34 -10.62
N LEU A 543 -30.49 27.31 -10.18
CA LEU A 543 -29.03 27.19 -10.21
C LEU A 543 -28.53 26.14 -9.22
N ASP A 544 -29.11 26.06 -8.02
CA ASP A 544 -28.81 24.99 -7.05
C ASP A 544 -29.21 23.61 -7.60
N GLN A 545 -30.36 23.49 -8.26
CA GLN A 545 -30.76 22.25 -8.94
C GLN A 545 -29.76 21.83 -10.03
N MET A 546 -29.30 22.77 -10.86
CA MET A 546 -28.28 22.48 -11.87
C MET A 546 -26.92 22.15 -11.23
N ALA A 547 -26.55 22.79 -10.11
CA ALA A 547 -25.33 22.45 -9.38
C ALA A 547 -25.39 21.02 -8.83
N ARG A 548 -26.56 20.58 -8.31
CA ARG A 548 -26.77 19.19 -7.86
C ARG A 548 -26.69 18.20 -9.02
N GLN A 549 -27.29 18.53 -10.17
CA GLN A 549 -27.20 17.69 -11.37
C GLN A 549 -25.75 17.59 -11.88
N GLN A 550 -25.02 18.71 -11.91
CA GLN A 550 -23.61 18.72 -12.31
C GLN A 550 -22.75 17.89 -11.34
N ASN A 551 -23.03 17.97 -10.03
CA ASN A 551 -22.34 17.16 -9.04
C ASN A 551 -22.65 15.66 -9.20
N ALA A 552 -23.89 15.29 -9.56
CA ALA A 552 -24.23 13.90 -9.85
C ALA A 552 -23.43 13.35 -11.05
N ILE A 553 -23.27 14.15 -12.12
CA ILE A 553 -22.43 13.78 -13.28
C ILE A 553 -20.95 13.66 -12.85
N ARG A 554 -20.46 14.60 -12.02
CA ARG A 554 -19.08 14.55 -11.50
C ARG A 554 -18.82 13.28 -10.70
N ARG A 555 -19.77 12.85 -9.86
CA ARG A 555 -19.66 11.62 -9.06
C ARG A 555 -19.60 10.37 -9.93
N GLN A 556 -20.45 10.27 -10.95
CA GLN A 556 -20.40 9.17 -11.92
C GLN A 556 -19.06 9.13 -12.66
N LEU A 557 -18.47 10.29 -12.96
CA LEU A 557 -17.14 10.39 -13.55
C LEU A 557 -16.03 9.88 -12.61
N GLN A 558 -16.13 10.18 -11.31
CA GLN A 558 -15.18 9.70 -10.30
C GLN A 558 -15.30 8.19 -10.09
N GLU A 559 -16.53 7.65 -10.10
CA GLU A 559 -16.76 6.20 -10.02
C GLU A 559 -16.12 5.48 -11.23
N LEU A 560 -16.29 6.02 -12.43
CA LEU A 560 -15.62 5.54 -13.64
C LEU A 560 -14.10 5.58 -13.52
N GLN A 561 -13.55 6.64 -12.92
CA GLN A 561 -12.11 6.79 -12.69
C GLN A 561 -11.56 5.68 -11.78
N GLN A 562 -12.30 5.35 -10.72
CA GLN A 562 -11.88 4.36 -9.72
C GLN A 562 -12.06 2.92 -10.22
N ARG A 563 -13.18 2.63 -10.90
CA ARG A 563 -13.52 1.27 -11.35
C ARG A 563 -12.94 0.89 -12.72
N GLY A 564 -12.33 1.86 -13.41
CA GLY A 564 -11.96 1.75 -14.82
C GLY A 564 -10.69 0.99 -15.15
N GLY A 565 -9.98 0.42 -14.16
CA GLY A 565 -8.78 -0.40 -14.40
C GLY A 565 -7.68 0.32 -15.22
N PHE A 566 -7.51 1.62 -15.02
CA PHE A 566 -6.53 2.42 -15.77
C PHE A 566 -5.10 2.19 -15.26
N GLU A 567 -4.14 2.02 -16.16
CA GLU A 567 -2.71 1.99 -15.81
C GLU A 567 -2.15 3.40 -15.54
N SER A 568 -1.13 3.48 -14.70
CA SER A 568 -0.40 4.73 -14.41
C SER A 568 0.18 5.34 -15.68
N GLY A 569 -0.31 6.54 -16.03
CA GLY A 569 0.07 7.27 -17.25
C GLY A 569 -0.93 7.21 -18.40
N ASP A 570 -2.10 6.59 -18.19
CA ASP A 570 -3.17 6.57 -19.19
C ASP A 570 -3.67 8.01 -19.49
N GLN A 571 -3.70 8.36 -20.78
CA GLN A 571 -4.21 9.65 -21.26
C GLN A 571 -5.70 9.81 -20.92
N LEU A 572 -6.46 8.72 -20.94
CA LEU A 572 -7.88 8.73 -20.63
C LEU A 572 -8.12 9.08 -19.15
N LEU A 573 -7.34 8.49 -18.25
CA LEU A 573 -7.36 8.81 -16.82
C LEU A 573 -7.08 10.31 -16.56
N SER A 574 -6.06 10.84 -17.23
CA SER A 574 -5.69 12.26 -17.13
C SER A 574 -6.80 13.20 -17.65
N GLU A 575 -7.56 12.77 -18.66
CA GLU A 575 -8.69 13.53 -19.18
C GLU A 575 -9.93 13.47 -18.28
N LEU A 576 -10.18 12.32 -17.64
CA LEU A 576 -11.24 12.16 -16.64
C LEU A 576 -10.98 13.07 -15.42
N GLN A 577 -9.73 13.11 -14.93
CA GLN A 577 -9.35 13.98 -13.81
C GLN A 577 -9.58 15.46 -14.13
N ARG A 578 -9.10 15.93 -15.30
CA ARG A 578 -9.31 17.32 -15.75
C ARG A 578 -10.79 17.67 -15.91
N MET A 579 -11.60 16.72 -16.37
CA MET A 579 -13.06 16.92 -16.42
C MET A 579 -13.64 17.07 -15.02
N GLY A 580 -13.24 16.23 -14.06
CA GLY A 580 -13.66 16.35 -12.66
C GLY A 580 -13.37 17.73 -12.05
N GLU A 581 -12.17 18.26 -12.27
CA GLU A 581 -11.78 19.60 -11.84
C GLU A 581 -12.65 20.70 -12.49
N GLN A 582 -12.88 20.60 -13.81
CA GLN A 582 -13.74 21.56 -14.51
C GLN A 582 -15.20 21.50 -14.02
N MET A 583 -15.72 20.31 -13.70
CA MET A 583 -17.05 20.17 -13.14
C MET A 583 -17.16 20.80 -11.75
N GLU A 584 -16.10 20.71 -10.93
CA GLU A 584 -16.05 21.33 -9.61
C GLU A 584 -16.09 22.86 -9.69
N GLU A 585 -15.31 23.46 -10.59
CA GLU A 585 -15.39 24.90 -10.88
C GLU A 585 -16.79 25.32 -11.36
N ALA A 586 -17.41 24.51 -12.23
CA ALA A 586 -18.76 24.78 -12.72
C ALA A 586 -19.81 24.72 -11.60
N ILE A 587 -19.71 23.77 -10.67
CA ILE A 587 -20.57 23.66 -9.49
C ILE A 587 -20.43 24.89 -8.60
N ASN A 588 -19.20 25.36 -8.39
CA ASN A 588 -18.92 26.56 -7.59
C ASN A 588 -19.50 27.83 -8.24
N ASP A 589 -19.36 27.99 -9.56
CA ASP A 589 -19.96 29.11 -10.29
C ASP A 589 -21.49 29.09 -10.23
N LEU A 590 -22.11 27.91 -10.39
CA LEU A 590 -23.56 27.72 -10.27
C LEU A 590 -24.08 28.07 -8.87
N ARG A 591 -23.42 27.58 -7.81
CA ARG A 591 -23.79 27.89 -6.42
C ARG A 591 -23.55 29.36 -6.06
N GLY A 592 -22.50 29.96 -6.63
CA GLY A 592 -22.18 31.38 -6.47
C GLY A 592 -23.11 32.33 -7.24
N GLY A 593 -24.02 31.81 -8.06
CA GLY A 593 -24.95 32.61 -8.86
C GLY A 593 -24.33 33.20 -10.13
N SER A 594 -23.14 32.75 -10.52
CA SER A 594 -22.39 33.22 -11.68
C SER A 594 -22.82 32.42 -12.91
N VAL A 595 -23.57 33.07 -13.81
CA VAL A 595 -23.98 32.49 -15.10
C VAL A 595 -23.36 33.32 -16.22
N ASP A 596 -22.04 33.19 -16.38
CA ASP A 596 -21.27 33.96 -17.36
C ASP A 596 -20.84 33.11 -18.56
N ARG A 597 -20.22 33.75 -19.57
CA ARG A 597 -19.71 33.01 -20.74
C ARG A 597 -18.61 32.02 -20.39
N THR A 598 -17.90 32.23 -19.27
CA THR A 598 -16.85 31.34 -18.79
C THR A 598 -17.43 30.00 -18.39
N LEU A 599 -18.51 30.01 -17.60
CA LEU A 599 -19.25 28.82 -17.21
C LEU A 599 -19.77 28.05 -18.45
N ILE A 600 -20.39 28.74 -19.41
CA ILE A 600 -20.89 28.09 -20.65
C ILE A 600 -19.75 27.39 -21.40
N ASN A 601 -18.62 28.09 -21.58
CA ASN A 601 -17.47 27.52 -22.28
C ASN A 601 -16.90 26.31 -21.51
N ARG A 602 -16.89 26.36 -20.18
CA ARG A 602 -16.46 25.24 -19.34
C ARG A 602 -17.36 24.03 -19.53
N GLN A 603 -18.68 24.24 -19.49
CA GLN A 603 -19.69 23.21 -19.73
C GLN A 603 -19.63 22.60 -21.14
N GLN A 604 -19.32 23.41 -22.15
CA GLN A 604 -19.09 22.92 -23.52
C GLN A 604 -17.78 22.13 -23.63
N ASN A 605 -16.72 22.55 -22.94
CA ASN A 605 -15.45 21.82 -22.89
C ASN A 605 -15.60 20.46 -22.20
N ILE A 606 -16.32 20.41 -21.08
CA ILE A 606 -16.65 19.17 -20.35
C ILE A 606 -17.36 18.19 -21.28
N LEU A 607 -18.41 18.64 -21.98
CA LEU A 607 -19.13 17.81 -22.94
C LEU A 607 -18.22 17.36 -24.11
N SER A 608 -17.39 18.26 -24.64
CA SER A 608 -16.46 17.92 -25.72
C SER A 608 -15.44 16.85 -25.31
N ARG A 609 -14.95 16.90 -24.07
CA ARG A 609 -14.03 15.90 -23.52
C ARG A 609 -14.72 14.57 -23.25
N MET A 610 -15.96 14.57 -22.75
CA MET A 610 -16.76 13.35 -22.61
C MET A 610 -16.96 12.64 -23.96
N LEU A 611 -17.26 13.40 -25.02
CA LEU A 611 -17.41 12.85 -26.38
C LEU A 611 -16.06 12.38 -26.98
N GLN A 612 -14.93 12.92 -26.53
CA GLN A 612 -13.60 12.44 -26.92
C GLN A 612 -13.26 11.13 -26.19
N ALA A 613 -13.53 11.06 -24.88
CA ALA A 613 -13.40 9.86 -24.07
C ALA A 613 -14.25 8.69 -24.63
N GLU A 614 -15.50 8.96 -25.04
CA GLU A 614 -16.37 7.97 -25.71
C GLU A 614 -15.72 7.43 -26.99
N ARG A 615 -15.09 8.28 -27.80
CA ARG A 615 -14.41 7.86 -29.04
C ARG A 615 -13.14 7.06 -28.76
N ALA A 616 -12.35 7.48 -27.78
CA ALA A 616 -11.14 6.77 -27.39
C ALA A 616 -11.45 5.35 -26.89
N LEU A 617 -12.57 5.17 -26.16
CA LEU A 617 -13.04 3.85 -25.74
C LEU A 617 -13.55 2.99 -26.89
N ASN A 618 -14.28 3.58 -27.84
CA ASN A 618 -14.66 2.89 -29.08
C ASN A 618 -13.45 2.42 -29.91
N GLU A 619 -12.40 3.25 -29.97
CA GLU A 619 -11.17 2.90 -30.69
C GLU A 619 -10.43 1.74 -30.00
N ARG A 620 -10.43 1.69 -28.66
CA ARG A 620 -9.88 0.56 -27.89
C ARG A 620 -10.66 -0.75 -28.12
N GLU A 621 -11.99 -0.73 -28.08
CA GLU A 621 -12.80 -1.94 -28.39
C GLU A 621 -12.54 -2.45 -29.81
N GLN A 622 -12.39 -1.55 -30.79
CA GLN A 622 -12.11 -1.95 -32.18
C GLN A 622 -10.69 -2.47 -32.40
N ASP A 623 -9.71 -1.98 -31.63
CA ASP A 623 -8.34 -2.49 -31.64
C ASP A 623 -8.25 -3.90 -31.02
N GLU A 624 -9.07 -4.23 -30.02
CA GLU A 624 -9.18 -5.58 -29.46
C GLU A 624 -9.93 -6.55 -30.40
N GLU A 625 -10.99 -6.11 -31.08
CA GLU A 625 -11.75 -6.95 -32.04
C GLU A 625 -11.01 -7.19 -33.38
N ARG A 626 -9.89 -6.51 -33.65
CA ARG A 626 -9.11 -6.70 -34.90
C ARG A 626 -7.58 -6.70 -34.71
N ARG A 627 -7.08 -7.66 -33.94
CA ARG A 627 -5.74 -8.24 -34.19
C ARG A 627 -5.74 -9.77 -34.17
N GLY A 628 -6.50 -10.35 -35.09
CA GLY A 628 -6.22 -11.70 -35.56
C GLY A 628 -4.92 -11.73 -36.38
N LYS A 629 -3.76 -11.61 -35.73
CA LYS A 629 -2.51 -12.05 -36.34
C LYS A 629 -2.56 -13.57 -36.40
N GLN A 630 -2.72 -14.12 -37.60
CA GLN A 630 -2.19 -15.46 -37.87
C GLN A 630 -0.73 -15.47 -37.39
N PRO A 631 -0.24 -16.58 -36.82
CA PRO A 631 1.18 -16.70 -36.54
C PRO A 631 1.91 -16.40 -37.83
N ASP A 632 2.67 -15.31 -37.89
CA ASP A 632 3.76 -15.26 -38.86
C ASP A 632 4.57 -16.51 -38.57
N ASP A 633 4.70 -17.37 -39.58
CA ASP A 633 5.59 -18.50 -39.55
C ASP A 633 6.95 -17.92 -39.19
N ILE A 634 7.33 -18.06 -37.90
CA ILE A 634 8.61 -17.60 -37.42
C ILE A 634 9.57 -18.52 -38.13
N ASN A 635 10.04 -18.07 -39.29
CA ASN A 635 11.17 -18.66 -39.94
C ASN A 635 12.31 -18.42 -38.96
N ARG A 636 12.49 -19.36 -38.05
CA ARG A 636 13.63 -19.45 -37.16
C ARG A 636 14.81 -19.64 -38.10
N VAL A 637 15.35 -18.52 -38.57
CA VAL A 637 16.70 -18.52 -39.08
C VAL A 637 17.54 -18.77 -37.84
N SER A 638 17.81 -20.06 -37.60
CA SER A 638 18.90 -20.47 -36.74
C SER A 638 20.09 -19.57 -37.09
N PRO A 639 20.77 -18.94 -36.11
CA PRO A 639 22.00 -18.22 -36.38
C PRO A 639 22.85 -19.10 -37.30
N SER A 640 23.26 -18.57 -38.46
CA SER A 640 24.04 -19.35 -39.44
C SER A 640 25.17 -20.05 -38.68
N GLU A 641 25.31 -21.36 -38.87
CA GLU A 641 26.35 -22.15 -38.23
C GLU A 641 27.64 -21.34 -38.19
N LEU A 642 28.17 -21.11 -36.99
CA LEU A 642 29.46 -20.47 -36.78
C LEU A 642 30.49 -21.29 -37.55
N THR A 643 30.75 -20.87 -38.80
CA THR A 643 31.77 -21.50 -39.63
C THR A 643 33.10 -21.23 -38.95
N LEU A 644 33.99 -22.23 -38.92
CA LEU A 644 35.32 -22.07 -38.32
C LEU A 644 36.08 -20.85 -38.87
N GLU A 645 35.79 -20.43 -40.11
CA GLU A 645 36.36 -19.23 -40.73
C GLU A 645 35.89 -17.92 -40.06
N SER A 646 34.63 -17.84 -39.65
CA SER A 646 34.08 -16.66 -38.94
C SER A 646 34.61 -16.54 -37.50
N LEU A 647 34.75 -17.68 -36.81
CA LEU A 647 35.35 -17.74 -35.47
C LEU A 647 36.85 -17.40 -35.54
N ARG A 648 37.54 -17.82 -36.62
CA ARG A 648 38.94 -17.50 -36.90
C ARG A 648 39.17 -15.99 -37.06
N GLU A 649 38.33 -15.29 -37.82
CA GLU A 649 38.47 -13.83 -38.00
C GLU A 649 38.21 -13.04 -36.72
N GLN A 650 37.29 -13.51 -35.88
CA GLN A 650 36.98 -12.87 -34.60
C GLN A 650 38.13 -13.01 -33.60
N ILE A 651 38.72 -14.21 -33.48
CA ILE A 651 39.80 -14.48 -32.54
C ILE A 651 41.12 -13.88 -33.03
N ARG A 652 41.38 -13.85 -34.35
CA ARG A 652 42.58 -13.22 -34.92
C ARG A 652 42.57 -11.70 -34.75
N ARG A 653 41.39 -11.07 -34.79
CA ARG A 653 41.20 -9.66 -34.37
C ARG A 653 41.51 -9.49 -32.89
N GLY A 654 40.93 -10.32 -32.02
CA GLY A 654 41.16 -10.26 -30.58
C GLY A 654 42.61 -10.50 -30.14
N LEU A 655 43.39 -11.31 -30.87
CA LEU A 655 44.82 -11.55 -30.58
C LEU A 655 45.77 -10.46 -31.12
N GLN A 656 45.34 -9.67 -32.12
CA GLN A 656 46.15 -8.57 -32.68
C GLN A 656 46.02 -7.26 -31.89
N GLU A 657 44.93 -7.11 -31.15
CA GLU A 657 44.70 -6.00 -30.22
C GLU A 657 45.40 -6.30 -28.88
N SER A 658 46.72 -6.08 -28.81
CA SER A 658 47.59 -6.53 -27.71
C SER A 658 47.25 -5.97 -26.31
N ASN A 659 46.30 -5.04 -26.21
CA ASN A 659 45.92 -4.39 -24.94
C ASN A 659 44.58 -4.87 -24.37
N GLU A 660 43.83 -5.75 -25.04
CA GLU A 660 42.49 -6.18 -24.58
C GLU A 660 42.37 -7.66 -24.20
N THR A 661 43.42 -8.46 -24.32
CA THR A 661 43.36 -9.86 -23.88
C THR A 661 43.87 -10.01 -22.44
N ARG A 662 43.09 -10.66 -21.57
CA ARG A 662 43.51 -11.00 -20.19
C ARG A 662 44.53 -12.15 -20.11
N PHE A 663 44.99 -12.67 -21.24
CA PHE A 663 45.86 -13.86 -21.33
C PHE A 663 47.33 -13.48 -21.51
N SER A 664 48.25 -14.15 -20.81
CA SER A 664 49.69 -13.93 -20.97
C SER A 664 50.21 -14.44 -22.33
N GLU A 665 51.38 -13.97 -22.78
CA GLU A 665 52.00 -14.38 -24.06
C GLU A 665 52.12 -15.90 -24.21
N GLU A 666 52.42 -16.62 -23.11
CA GLU A 666 52.51 -18.08 -23.12
C GLU A 666 51.15 -18.74 -23.41
N TYR A 667 50.06 -18.21 -22.85
CA TYR A 667 48.71 -18.70 -23.11
C TYR A 667 48.23 -18.35 -24.52
N GLN A 668 48.59 -17.17 -25.03
CA GLN A 668 48.28 -16.79 -26.41
C GLN A 668 48.92 -17.75 -27.42
N GLN A 669 50.19 -18.12 -27.21
CA GLN A 669 50.88 -19.13 -28.03
C GLN A 669 50.21 -20.51 -27.93
N LEU A 670 49.72 -20.88 -26.75
CA LEU A 670 49.06 -22.16 -26.52
C LEU A 670 47.69 -22.24 -27.19
N ILE A 671 46.92 -21.14 -27.16
CA ILE A 671 45.67 -20.98 -27.90
C ILE A 671 45.92 -21.09 -29.40
N GLN A 672 46.95 -20.41 -29.91
CA GLN A 672 47.31 -20.47 -31.33
C GLN A 672 47.65 -21.90 -31.77
N LYS A 673 48.42 -22.62 -30.94
CA LYS A 673 48.82 -24.00 -31.21
C LYS A 673 47.65 -24.99 -31.11
N TYR A 674 46.71 -24.75 -30.21
CA TYR A 674 45.48 -25.54 -30.08
C TYR A 674 44.63 -25.43 -31.35
N PHE A 675 44.49 -24.24 -31.93
CA PHE A 675 43.73 -24.05 -33.17
C PHE A 675 44.44 -24.61 -34.41
N GLU A 676 45.78 -24.56 -34.48
CA GLU A 676 46.53 -25.28 -35.53
C GLU A 676 46.30 -26.79 -35.47
N LEU A 677 46.29 -27.37 -34.27
CA LEU A 677 45.98 -28.79 -34.07
C LEU A 677 44.54 -29.14 -34.45
N LEU A 678 43.59 -28.24 -34.16
CA LEU A 678 42.19 -28.39 -34.55
C LEU A 678 42.02 -28.36 -36.08
N GLU A 679 42.78 -27.51 -36.77
CA GLU A 679 42.79 -27.41 -38.23
C GLU A 679 43.39 -28.68 -38.87
N GLU A 680 44.47 -29.22 -38.31
CA GLU A 680 44.99 -30.53 -38.72
C GLU A 680 43.98 -31.66 -38.50
N PHE A 681 43.21 -31.59 -37.41
CA PHE A 681 42.22 -32.61 -37.08
C PHE A 681 41.02 -32.58 -38.03
N GLU A 682 40.56 -31.40 -38.42
CA GLU A 682 39.50 -31.25 -39.43
C GLU A 682 39.95 -31.62 -40.84
N ARG A 683 41.18 -31.23 -41.25
CA ARG A 683 41.73 -31.63 -42.56
C ARG A 683 41.89 -33.14 -42.70
N ARG A 684 42.03 -33.86 -41.58
CA ARG A 684 42.12 -35.32 -41.54
C ARG A 684 40.77 -36.03 -41.41
N ARG A 685 39.65 -35.31 -41.28
CA ARG A 685 38.31 -35.92 -41.33
C ARG A 685 38.03 -36.42 -42.76
N PRO A 686 37.81 -37.73 -42.99
CA PRO A 686 37.36 -38.20 -44.29
C PRO A 686 35.94 -37.67 -44.56
N ALA A 687 35.68 -37.21 -45.77
CA ALA A 687 34.37 -36.71 -46.17
C ALA A 687 33.29 -37.79 -45.94
N PRO A 688 32.11 -37.43 -45.42
CA PRO A 688 31.02 -38.39 -45.29
C PRO A 688 30.62 -38.89 -46.68
N ASN A 689 30.57 -40.21 -46.86
CA ASN A 689 30.00 -40.83 -48.06
C ASN A 689 28.59 -40.26 -48.29
N ARG A 690 28.38 -39.67 -49.47
CA ARG A 690 27.05 -39.26 -49.95
C ARG A 690 26.17 -40.45 -50.27
#